data_AF-A0AAC8VWV6-F1
#
_entry.id   AF-A0AAC8VWV6-F1
#
_cell.length_a   1.000
_cell.length_b   1.000
_cell.length_c   1.000
_cell.angle_alpha   90.00
_cell.angle_beta   90.00
_cell.angle_gamma   90.00
#
_symmetry.space_group_name_H-M   'P 1'
#
loop_
_entity.id
_entity.type
_entity.pdbx_description
1 polymer ?
#
loop_
_entity_poly.entity_id
_entity_poly.type
_entity_poly.pdbx_seq_one_letter_code
_entity_poly.pdbx_strand_id
1 'polypeptide(L)'
;MAHRCAHYQQSNDARPGLFFAPHAYLTTPAPSGQRKPDAVIIDESWWQVAIKERSITLEDWLADRVWLGGAPVDEDDVTLGLARAWLVRRAGLVHQLMLAGTAPADWPAHGLTADDCRRAARLEGESAAPAIDPAMADTAIGAVLAAHTPTPASRLAGLWRALAVEIETARSALHSVTLGKAGPADARRTVIAWFKRSDLRGVPAEAPVLLLDASMDPEIVRLWFPTIRIVRLDVERKAFVVGLTDRALGRSSLVEFGDEDGGSDAGRTFARNNRLALANLFEVVSATAGPTLLATYKAILPALRDHPDTADTVARAISKNPTIAKISPLGHLGGLRGSDDYRNYAAVIVAGRLQPTVLAVENLARALFFDAVMPLAFLGANRLPKVGRRRRMRDGSESVALVEAHTAPRIQAVLEQCRERELEQVVDRLRLIHRIRPALVIVASSVVLDITYDAVLPWSDLVPSRAVSALVRGGVLPANASLRAAAFPDLWTSAEAAKKDGQRAGQLGDNPLWKLIQRALSPNCGTAKPLAIDATYRRDGVRGLPSAAKALADLTDDEIKAALEGLHGDAIKDLRVVRPVAAEAVPEGVSDATAAGQDTDSLAVGGVVVPFPDAIPGAANTDAGCNCGPCPQPMIAQTYVAPATA
;
A
#
# COMPACT_ATOMS: atom_id res chain seq x y z
N MET A 1 -0.94 40.26 -3.61
CA MET A 1 -1.90 39.13 -3.44
C MET A 1 -1.73 38.35 -2.12
N ALA A 2 -0.81 38.73 -1.21
CA ALA A 2 -0.63 38.09 0.10
C ALA A 2 -1.92 38.02 0.97
N HIS A 3 -2.85 38.97 0.80
CA HIS A 3 -4.15 38.96 1.49
C HIS A 3 -5.15 37.89 1.01
N ARG A 4 -4.81 37.02 0.04
CA ARG A 4 -5.68 35.92 -0.42
C ARG A 4 -5.21 34.52 -0.01
N CYS A 5 -4.02 34.39 0.58
CA CYS A 5 -3.54 33.11 1.07
C CYS A 5 -4.18 32.80 2.42
N ALA A 6 -5.10 31.83 2.48
CA ALA A 6 -5.78 31.44 3.72
C ALA A 6 -4.80 31.04 4.83
N HIS A 7 -3.68 30.38 4.48
CA HIS A 7 -2.63 30.04 5.44
C HIS A 7 -1.96 31.29 6.04
N TYR A 8 -1.66 32.29 5.21
CA TYR A 8 -1.09 33.56 5.67
C TYR A 8 -2.07 34.35 6.53
N GLN A 9 -3.36 34.34 6.17
CA GLN A 9 -4.42 34.95 6.99
C GLN A 9 -4.54 34.28 8.35
N GLN A 10 -4.53 32.93 8.40
CA GLN A 10 -4.50 32.18 9.64
C GLN A 10 -3.30 32.60 10.48
N SER A 11 -2.09 32.57 9.92
CA SER A 11 -0.86 32.90 10.68
C SER A 11 -0.78 34.34 11.22
N ASN A 12 -1.58 35.27 10.67
CA ASN A 12 -1.67 36.66 11.14
C ASN A 12 -2.83 36.90 12.11
N ASP A 13 -3.69 35.90 12.33
CA ASP A 13 -4.73 35.98 13.35
C ASP A 13 -4.10 35.77 14.73
N ALA A 14 -4.07 36.82 15.54
CA ALA A 14 -3.47 36.80 16.86
C ALA A 14 -4.32 36.04 17.91
N ARG A 15 -5.55 35.65 17.57
CA ARG A 15 -6.44 34.94 18.49
C ARG A 15 -5.96 33.50 18.75
N PRO A 16 -6.19 32.95 19.95
CA PRO A 16 -6.02 31.51 20.18
C PRO A 16 -6.87 30.71 19.18
N GLY A 17 -6.29 29.68 18.57
CA GLY A 17 -6.98 28.91 17.54
C GLY A 17 -6.20 27.70 17.05
N LEU A 18 -6.85 26.93 16.17
CA LEU A 18 -6.27 25.79 15.49
C LEU A 18 -5.79 26.21 14.09
N PHE A 19 -4.52 25.93 13.80
CA PHE A 19 -3.89 26.25 12.52
C PHE A 19 -3.72 24.97 11.70
N PHE A 20 -4.20 24.97 10.47
CA PHE A 20 -4.07 23.82 9.56
C PHE A 20 -2.99 24.11 8.52
N ALA A 21 -2.01 23.22 8.40
CA ALA A 21 -0.91 23.36 7.45
C ALA A 21 -0.61 22.02 6.76
N PRO A 22 -0.31 22.02 5.45
CA PRO A 22 0.23 20.84 4.78
C PRO A 22 1.55 20.38 5.41
N HIS A 23 1.85 19.07 5.38
CA HIS A 23 3.10 18.51 5.92
C HIS A 23 4.38 19.15 5.37
N ALA A 24 4.35 19.73 4.16
CA ALA A 24 5.48 20.48 3.60
C ALA A 24 6.00 21.60 4.52
N TYR A 25 5.13 22.20 5.34
CA TYR A 25 5.51 23.24 6.31
C TYR A 25 6.34 22.71 7.47
N LEU A 26 6.31 21.39 7.77
CA LEU A 26 7.12 20.81 8.83
C LEU A 26 8.62 21.04 8.59
N THR A 27 9.06 21.05 7.33
CA THR A 27 10.50 21.20 6.97
C THR A 27 10.91 22.65 6.70
N THR A 28 9.95 23.57 6.68
CA THR A 28 10.16 24.98 6.33
C THR A 28 10.17 25.80 7.62
N PRO A 29 11.11 26.74 7.81
CA PRO A 29 11.04 27.63 8.96
C PRO A 29 9.75 28.45 8.89
N ALA A 30 9.15 28.74 10.05
CA ALA A 30 8.05 29.69 10.12
C ALA A 30 8.51 31.05 9.57
N PRO A 31 7.72 31.70 8.70
CA PRO A 31 8.00 33.06 8.23
C PRO A 31 8.25 34.01 9.41
N SER A 32 9.21 34.92 9.25
CA SER A 32 9.57 35.91 10.26
C SER A 32 8.35 36.73 10.67
N GLY A 33 8.09 36.85 11.97
CA GLY A 33 6.98 37.62 12.53
C GLY A 33 5.68 36.83 12.76
N GLN A 34 5.59 35.57 12.31
CA GLN A 34 4.46 34.72 12.63
C GLN A 34 4.56 34.14 14.04
N ARG A 35 3.40 34.00 14.70
CA ARG A 35 3.31 33.34 16.01
C ARG A 35 3.69 31.86 15.86
N LYS A 36 4.59 31.40 16.73
CA LYS A 36 4.94 29.98 16.83
C LYS A 36 3.79 29.20 17.50
N PRO A 37 3.49 27.98 17.06
CA PRO A 37 2.45 27.18 17.69
C PRO A 37 2.84 26.79 19.13
N ASP A 38 1.88 26.83 20.05
CA ASP A 38 2.04 26.40 21.45
C ASP A 38 2.05 24.86 21.58
N ALA A 39 1.51 24.14 20.60
CA ALA A 39 1.52 22.68 20.48
C ALA A 39 1.40 22.29 19.00
N VAL A 40 1.93 21.12 18.63
CA VAL A 40 1.88 20.61 17.25
C VAL A 40 1.23 19.24 17.21
N ILE A 41 0.22 19.08 16.35
CA ILE A 41 -0.40 17.79 16.03
C ILE A 41 0.01 17.42 14.62
N ILE A 42 0.61 16.25 14.44
CA ILE A 42 1.00 15.74 13.12
C ILE A 42 0.22 14.47 12.84
N ASP A 43 -0.47 14.47 11.70
CA ASP A 43 -1.25 13.35 11.21
C ASP A 43 -0.43 12.50 10.23
N GLU A 44 -0.91 11.29 9.94
CA GLU A 44 -0.29 10.20 9.15
C GLU A 44 0.74 10.60 8.07
N SER A 45 1.83 9.81 7.92
CA SER A 45 2.73 9.88 6.74
C SER A 45 3.36 11.25 6.45
N TRP A 46 3.90 11.85 7.49
CA TRP A 46 4.61 13.12 7.43
C TRP A 46 6.10 12.97 7.08
N TRP A 47 6.75 11.87 7.45
CA TRP A 47 8.22 11.74 7.35
C TRP A 47 8.71 11.74 5.90
N GLN A 48 7.88 11.32 4.95
CA GLN A 48 8.18 11.31 3.53
C GLN A 48 8.50 12.72 3.00
N VAL A 49 7.89 13.78 3.56
CA VAL A 49 8.17 15.17 3.14
C VAL A 49 9.54 15.67 3.61
N ALA A 50 10.08 15.05 4.67
CA ALA A 50 11.35 15.39 5.28
C ALA A 50 12.55 14.76 4.56
N ILE A 51 12.34 13.71 3.78
CA ILE A 51 13.36 13.10 2.94
C ILE A 51 13.67 13.97 1.73
N LYS A 52 14.96 14.12 1.42
CA LYS A 52 15.46 14.81 0.23
C LYS A 52 16.46 13.91 -0.50
N GLU A 53 16.20 13.73 -1.79
CA GLU A 53 17.19 13.29 -2.78
C GLU A 53 17.64 14.52 -3.58
N ARG A 54 18.95 14.63 -3.78
CA ARG A 54 19.57 15.70 -4.54
C ARG A 54 20.71 15.10 -5.36
N SER A 55 21.01 15.73 -6.49
CA SER A 55 22.13 15.34 -7.33
C SER A 55 22.79 16.55 -7.96
N ILE A 56 24.03 16.35 -8.38
CA ILE A 56 24.80 17.28 -9.19
C ILE A 56 25.58 16.49 -10.23
N THR A 57 25.78 17.05 -11.43
CA THR A 57 26.63 16.41 -12.43
C THR A 57 28.08 16.43 -11.96
N LEU A 58 28.87 15.46 -12.43
CA LEU A 58 30.30 15.44 -12.16
C LEU A 58 31.00 16.66 -12.78
N GLU A 59 30.51 17.17 -13.93
CA GLU A 59 31.05 18.39 -14.53
C GLU A 59 30.82 19.59 -13.62
N ASP A 60 29.59 19.79 -13.11
CA ASP A 60 29.28 20.89 -12.19
C ASP A 60 30.03 20.75 -10.85
N TRP A 61 30.26 19.51 -10.38
CA TRP A 61 31.05 19.24 -9.18
C TRP A 61 32.51 19.70 -9.33
N LEU A 62 33.11 19.47 -10.49
CA LEU A 62 34.49 19.80 -10.81
C LEU A 62 34.67 21.17 -11.47
N ALA A 63 33.56 21.85 -11.80
CA ALA A 63 33.57 23.14 -12.48
C ALA A 63 34.21 24.23 -11.61
N ASP A 64 34.82 25.22 -12.25
CA ASP A 64 35.34 26.37 -11.54
C ASP A 64 34.20 27.18 -10.89
N ARG A 65 34.43 27.66 -9.66
CA ARG A 65 33.45 28.33 -8.80
C ARG A 65 33.32 29.81 -9.13
N VAL A 66 33.05 30.11 -10.40
CA VAL A 66 33.02 31.47 -10.97
C VAL A 66 32.08 32.43 -10.24
N TRP A 67 31.06 31.91 -9.53
CA TRP A 67 30.07 32.69 -8.80
C TRP A 67 30.49 33.13 -7.39
N LEU A 68 31.57 32.58 -6.82
CA LEU A 68 32.05 33.01 -5.49
C LEU A 68 32.74 34.37 -5.52
N GLY A 69 32.86 34.97 -6.72
CA GLY A 69 33.50 36.25 -6.90
C GLY A 69 34.91 36.27 -6.31
N GLY A 70 35.31 37.44 -5.89
CA GLY A 70 36.61 37.71 -5.32
C GLY A 70 36.63 37.84 -3.79
N ALA A 71 35.87 37.03 -3.04
CA ALA A 71 35.80 37.21 -1.60
C ALA A 71 37.13 36.79 -0.89
N PRO A 72 37.70 37.61 0.01
CA PRO A 72 38.85 37.23 0.82
C PRO A 72 38.46 36.13 1.82
N VAL A 73 39.34 35.15 2.00
CA VAL A 73 39.28 34.20 3.13
C VAL A 73 40.39 34.60 4.07
N ASP A 74 40.06 34.99 5.29
CA ASP A 74 41.07 35.27 6.31
C ASP A 74 41.50 33.95 6.98
N GLU A 75 42.81 33.75 7.11
CA GLU A 75 43.48 34.13 8.38
C GLU A 75 45.01 34.08 8.30
N ASP A 76 45.62 33.55 7.24
CA ASP A 76 47.05 33.71 6.93
C ASP A 76 47.30 33.34 5.44
N ASP A 77 47.54 34.36 4.62
CA ASP A 77 48.08 34.33 3.24
C ASP A 77 47.18 34.01 2.01
N VAL A 78 46.82 35.12 1.33
CA VAL A 78 46.92 35.42 -0.12
C VAL A 78 45.94 34.80 -1.14
N THR A 79 45.10 35.68 -1.71
CA THR A 79 44.43 35.67 -3.03
C THR A 79 43.08 34.96 -3.21
N LEU A 80 42.16 35.73 -3.78
CA LEU A 80 40.93 35.39 -4.51
C LEU A 80 40.97 34.16 -5.44
N GLY A 81 42.14 33.58 -5.71
CA GLY A 81 42.31 32.34 -6.46
C GLY A 81 42.38 31.08 -5.58
N LEU A 82 42.72 31.19 -4.29
CA LEU A 82 42.96 30.05 -3.42
C LEU A 82 41.68 29.31 -3.03
N ALA A 83 40.58 30.00 -2.72
CA ALA A 83 39.34 29.34 -2.30
C ALA A 83 38.69 28.53 -3.43
N ARG A 84 38.58 29.11 -4.63
CA ARG A 84 38.06 28.42 -5.83
C ARG A 84 38.92 27.22 -6.19
N ALA A 85 40.24 27.43 -6.29
CA ALA A 85 41.17 26.36 -6.62
C ALA A 85 41.23 25.29 -5.53
N TRP A 86 41.11 25.66 -4.26
CA TRP A 86 41.03 24.73 -3.13
C TRP A 86 39.75 23.90 -3.19
N LEU A 87 38.58 24.52 -3.40
CA LEU A 87 37.29 23.81 -3.55
C LEU A 87 37.35 22.79 -4.70
N VAL A 88 37.87 23.20 -5.87
CA VAL A 88 38.00 22.30 -7.04
C VAL A 88 39.01 21.18 -6.76
N ARG A 89 40.16 21.47 -6.11
CA ARG A 89 41.13 20.43 -5.71
C ARG A 89 40.52 19.44 -4.72
N ARG A 90 39.79 19.92 -3.70
CA ARG A 90 39.09 19.06 -2.74
C ARG A 90 38.01 18.23 -3.43
N ALA A 91 37.23 18.83 -4.34
CA ALA A 91 36.23 18.12 -5.14
C ALA A 91 36.86 17.00 -5.99
N GLY A 92 38.02 17.28 -6.60
CA GLY A 92 38.83 16.29 -7.32
C GLY A 92 39.32 15.16 -6.43
N LEU A 93 39.83 15.46 -5.22
CA LEU A 93 40.24 14.46 -4.23
C LEU A 93 39.08 13.55 -3.81
N VAL A 94 37.91 14.13 -3.50
CA VAL A 94 36.68 13.36 -3.21
C VAL A 94 36.39 12.40 -4.37
N HIS A 95 36.39 12.91 -5.61
CA HIS A 95 36.09 12.08 -6.78
C HIS A 95 37.09 10.93 -6.93
N GLN A 96 38.39 11.17 -6.73
CA GLN A 96 39.43 10.15 -6.76
C GLN A 96 39.21 9.08 -5.68
N LEU A 97 38.91 9.48 -4.44
CA LEU A 97 38.64 8.56 -3.33
C LEU A 97 37.40 7.71 -3.58
N MET A 98 36.34 8.30 -4.15
CA MET A 98 35.14 7.56 -4.54
C MET A 98 35.42 6.54 -5.65
N LEU A 99 36.22 6.90 -6.67
CA LEU A 99 36.61 5.98 -7.75
C LEU A 99 37.51 4.85 -7.26
N ALA A 100 38.40 5.15 -6.30
CA ALA A 100 39.27 4.15 -5.67
C ALA A 100 38.51 3.23 -4.70
N GLY A 101 37.24 3.53 -4.38
CA GLY A 101 36.46 2.76 -3.41
C GLY A 101 36.99 2.87 -1.98
N THR A 102 37.74 3.93 -1.66
CA THR A 102 38.31 4.15 -0.33
C THR A 102 37.19 4.41 0.67
N ALA A 103 37.23 3.73 1.82
CA ALA A 103 36.22 3.89 2.86
C ALA A 103 36.25 5.32 3.43
N PRO A 104 35.09 5.97 3.70
CA PRO A 104 35.04 7.29 4.32
C PRO A 104 35.85 7.42 5.62
N ALA A 105 35.95 6.33 6.39
CA ALA A 105 36.79 6.25 7.59
C ALA A 105 38.27 6.54 7.33
N ASP A 106 38.78 6.22 6.13
CA ASP A 106 40.20 6.35 5.78
C ASP A 106 40.49 7.69 5.06
N TRP A 107 39.47 8.44 4.65
CA TRP A 107 39.64 9.71 3.93
C TRP A 107 40.48 10.75 4.68
N PRO A 108 40.42 10.86 6.03
CA PRO A 108 41.33 11.72 6.78
C PRO A 108 42.81 11.38 6.58
N ALA A 109 43.16 10.11 6.45
CA ALA A 109 44.54 9.68 6.17
C ALA A 109 45.01 10.09 4.76
N HIS A 110 44.06 10.31 3.85
CA HIS A 110 44.29 10.88 2.52
C HIS A 110 44.18 12.41 2.47
N GLY A 111 44.12 13.07 3.64
CA GLY A 111 44.14 14.53 3.77
C GLY A 111 42.81 15.21 3.52
N LEU A 112 41.68 14.49 3.62
CA LEU A 112 40.34 15.06 3.56
C LEU A 112 39.57 14.79 4.86
N THR A 113 39.35 15.85 5.64
CA THR A 113 38.65 15.77 6.93
C THR A 113 37.19 16.21 6.84
N ALA A 114 36.40 15.89 7.86
CA ALA A 114 35.04 16.41 7.97
C ALA A 114 35.03 17.96 8.06
N ASP A 115 36.03 18.56 8.72
CA ASP A 115 36.16 20.02 8.82
C ASP A 115 36.48 20.68 7.47
N ASP A 116 37.29 20.05 6.62
CA ASP A 116 37.47 20.47 5.23
C ASP A 116 36.12 20.50 4.51
N CYS A 117 35.31 19.45 4.64
CA CYS A 117 33.99 19.40 4.02
C CYS A 117 33.04 20.46 4.57
N ARG A 118 33.02 20.72 5.88
CA ARG A 118 32.20 21.79 6.49
C ARG A 118 32.67 23.18 6.03
N ARG A 119 33.97 23.41 5.94
CA ARG A 119 34.56 24.65 5.39
C ARG A 119 34.12 24.86 3.94
N ALA A 120 34.23 23.81 3.13
CA ALA A 120 33.80 23.84 1.74
C ALA A 120 32.30 24.14 1.61
N ALA A 121 31.46 23.52 2.43
CA ALA A 121 30.03 23.79 2.46
C ALA A 121 29.68 25.24 2.82
N ARG A 122 30.47 25.88 3.68
CA ARG A 122 30.28 27.27 4.11
C ARG A 122 30.60 28.23 2.95
N LEU A 123 31.78 28.05 2.35
CA LEU A 123 32.22 28.83 1.18
C LEU A 123 31.22 28.73 0.02
N GLU A 124 30.71 27.53 -0.28
CA GLU A 124 29.73 27.30 -1.34
C GLU A 124 28.33 27.86 -0.98
N GLY A 125 28.01 27.89 0.31
CA GLY A 125 26.72 28.34 0.84
C GLY A 125 26.55 29.86 0.87
N GLU A 126 27.63 30.63 0.71
CA GLU A 126 27.65 32.10 0.74
C GLU A 126 27.15 32.77 -0.57
N SER A 127 26.65 31.98 -1.53
CA SER A 127 26.04 32.52 -2.74
C SER A 127 24.72 33.24 -2.43
N ALA A 128 24.59 34.50 -2.88
CA ALA A 128 23.42 35.32 -2.61
C ALA A 128 22.13 34.70 -3.18
N ALA A 129 21.19 34.36 -2.31
CA ALA A 129 19.83 34.02 -2.72
C ALA A 129 19.17 35.24 -3.38
N PRO A 130 18.27 35.06 -4.37
CA PRO A 130 17.52 36.17 -4.92
C PRO A 130 16.68 36.81 -3.81
N ALA A 131 16.74 38.14 -3.69
CA ALA A 131 15.98 38.90 -2.70
C ALA A 131 14.50 38.93 -3.09
N ILE A 132 13.78 37.87 -2.71
CA ILE A 132 12.35 37.70 -2.99
C ILE A 132 11.60 37.77 -1.66
N ASP A 133 10.59 38.65 -1.60
CA ASP A 133 9.70 38.82 -0.47
C ASP A 133 8.26 38.43 -0.85
N PRO A 134 7.50 37.72 0.01
CA PRO A 134 6.11 37.32 -0.26
C PRO A 134 5.13 38.49 -0.51
N ALA A 135 5.47 39.71 -0.11
CA ALA A 135 4.69 40.92 -0.36
C ALA A 135 4.96 41.52 -1.75
N MET A 136 6.00 41.08 -2.46
CA MET A 136 6.30 41.52 -3.83
C MET A 136 5.16 41.14 -4.79
N ALA A 137 4.93 42.00 -5.79
CA ALA A 137 4.04 41.65 -6.90
C ALA A 137 4.69 40.56 -7.78
N ASP A 138 3.89 39.65 -8.34
CA ASP A 138 4.37 38.55 -9.20
C ASP A 138 5.27 39.04 -10.35
N THR A 139 4.97 40.23 -10.90
CA THR A 139 5.80 40.87 -11.93
C THR A 139 7.18 41.26 -11.42
N ALA A 140 7.29 41.75 -10.18
CA ALA A 140 8.55 42.08 -9.54
C ALA A 140 9.34 40.81 -9.15
N ILE A 141 8.65 39.77 -8.69
CA ILE A 141 9.27 38.45 -8.46
C ILE A 141 9.83 37.89 -9.77
N GLY A 142 9.04 37.97 -10.85
CA GLY A 142 9.45 37.55 -12.19
C GLY A 142 10.69 38.31 -12.68
N ALA A 143 10.76 39.62 -12.45
CA ALA A 143 11.93 40.43 -12.80
C ALA A 143 13.18 40.05 -12.00
N VAL A 144 13.06 39.82 -10.68
CA VAL A 144 14.17 39.38 -9.83
C VAL A 144 14.67 38.00 -10.25
N LEU A 145 13.75 37.05 -10.53
CA LEU A 145 14.11 35.71 -10.97
C LEU A 145 14.75 35.72 -12.37
N ALA A 146 14.27 36.57 -13.30
CA ALA A 146 14.86 36.70 -14.63
C ALA A 146 16.27 37.31 -14.60
N ALA A 147 16.54 38.21 -13.66
CA ALA A 147 17.87 38.81 -13.47
C ALA A 147 18.82 37.90 -12.66
N HIS A 148 18.29 36.92 -11.93
CA HIS A 148 19.09 36.02 -11.10
C HIS A 148 19.66 34.87 -11.95
N THR A 149 20.99 34.75 -12.00
CA THR A 149 21.66 33.60 -12.62
C THR A 149 21.73 32.46 -11.61
N PRO A 150 21.02 31.33 -11.82
CA PRO A 150 21.04 30.23 -10.86
C PRO A 150 22.43 29.59 -10.80
N THR A 151 22.97 29.45 -9.59
CA THR A 151 24.27 28.80 -9.36
C THR A 151 24.05 27.41 -8.74
N PRO A 152 24.97 26.44 -8.96
CA PRO A 152 24.91 25.15 -8.27
C PRO A 152 25.39 25.24 -6.81
N ALA A 153 25.75 26.42 -6.32
CA ALA A 153 26.38 26.67 -5.02
C ALA A 153 25.62 26.02 -3.84
N SER A 154 24.28 26.19 -3.80
CA SER A 154 23.44 25.59 -2.75
C SER A 154 23.44 24.05 -2.80
N ARG A 155 23.49 23.46 -4.01
CA ARG A 155 23.60 22.01 -4.22
C ARG A 155 24.98 21.51 -3.80
N LEU A 156 26.04 22.21 -4.19
CA LEU A 156 27.42 21.90 -3.80
C LEU A 156 27.60 21.95 -2.28
N ALA A 157 27.12 23.01 -1.63
CA ALA A 157 27.11 23.10 -0.18
C ALA A 157 26.31 21.96 0.47
N GLY A 158 25.25 21.49 -0.18
CA GLY A 158 24.49 20.32 0.26
C GLY A 158 25.31 19.03 0.23
N LEU A 159 26.00 18.77 -0.89
CA LEU A 159 26.86 17.60 -1.06
C LEU A 159 28.04 17.61 -0.08
N TRP A 160 28.72 18.76 0.10
CA TRP A 160 29.79 18.89 1.08
C TRP A 160 29.35 18.57 2.51
N ARG A 161 28.15 19.02 2.92
CA ARG A 161 27.59 18.65 4.24
C ARG A 161 27.33 17.15 4.35
N ALA A 162 26.86 16.51 3.28
CA ALA A 162 26.67 15.05 3.28
C ALA A 162 28.00 14.31 3.42
N LEU A 163 29.04 14.75 2.70
CA LEU A 163 30.39 14.17 2.79
C LEU A 163 31.00 14.33 4.19
N ALA A 164 30.78 15.47 4.85
CA ALA A 164 31.21 15.66 6.24
C ALA A 164 30.62 14.58 7.17
N VAL A 165 29.32 14.31 7.02
CA VAL A 165 28.62 13.26 7.80
C VAL A 165 29.15 11.86 7.46
N GLU A 166 29.48 11.57 6.20
CA GLU A 166 30.11 10.30 5.83
C GLU A 166 31.45 10.07 6.54
N ILE A 167 32.30 11.10 6.60
CA ILE A 167 33.59 11.03 7.28
C ILE A 167 33.40 10.89 8.80
N GLU A 168 32.51 11.69 9.41
CA GLU A 168 32.24 11.68 10.86
C GLU A 168 31.69 10.35 11.36
N THR A 169 30.82 9.73 10.56
CA THR A 169 30.25 8.42 10.90
C THR A 169 31.26 7.27 10.75
N ALA A 170 32.41 7.52 10.12
CA ALA A 170 33.54 6.61 9.98
C ALA A 170 33.14 5.20 9.49
N ARG A 171 32.25 5.13 8.51
CA ARG A 171 31.76 3.86 7.95
C ARG A 171 32.79 3.26 6.99
N SER A 172 32.69 1.95 6.79
CA SER A 172 33.51 1.20 5.82
C SER A 172 33.13 1.45 4.36
N ALA A 173 32.04 2.16 4.09
CA ALA A 173 31.59 2.51 2.74
C ALA A 173 30.69 3.76 2.78
N LEU A 174 30.61 4.47 1.65
CA LEU A 174 29.69 5.58 1.48
C LEU A 174 28.24 5.11 1.57
N HIS A 175 27.46 5.84 2.37
CA HIS A 175 26.10 5.48 2.69
C HIS A 175 25.09 6.44 2.05
N SER A 176 25.15 7.71 2.39
CA SER A 176 24.21 8.73 1.94
C SER A 176 24.62 9.41 0.63
N VAL A 177 25.81 9.11 0.11
CA VAL A 177 26.33 9.65 -1.15
C VAL A 177 26.63 8.52 -2.12
N THR A 178 26.22 8.66 -3.39
CA THR A 178 26.44 7.65 -4.43
C THR A 178 26.94 8.27 -5.73
N LEU A 179 27.72 7.49 -6.49
CA LEU A 179 28.02 7.78 -7.89
C LEU A 179 27.05 6.99 -8.78
N GLY A 180 26.45 7.68 -9.74
CA GLY A 180 25.51 7.06 -10.68
C GLY A 180 25.53 7.74 -12.03
N LYS A 181 24.60 7.32 -12.89
CA LYS A 181 24.29 8.03 -14.15
C LYS A 181 23.14 9.00 -13.91
N ALA A 182 23.15 10.12 -14.63
CA ALA A 182 21.98 10.99 -14.69
C ALA A 182 20.77 10.17 -15.19
N GLY A 183 19.56 10.66 -14.86
CA GLY A 183 18.32 9.98 -15.21
C GLY A 183 18.21 9.64 -16.71
N PRO A 184 17.18 8.89 -17.13
CA PRO A 184 17.10 8.31 -18.47
C PRO A 184 17.35 9.28 -19.63
N ALA A 185 16.97 10.55 -19.47
CA ALA A 185 17.15 11.61 -20.47
C ALA A 185 18.63 12.02 -20.71
N ASP A 186 19.55 11.72 -19.78
CA ASP A 186 20.96 12.09 -19.85
C ASP A 186 21.87 10.98 -19.32
N ALA A 187 21.55 9.72 -19.61
CA ALA A 187 22.24 8.54 -19.07
C ALA A 187 23.76 8.48 -19.37
N ARG A 188 24.27 9.37 -20.23
CA ARG A 188 25.71 9.51 -20.52
C ARG A 188 26.45 10.20 -19.38
N ARG A 189 25.85 11.22 -18.75
CA ARG A 189 26.48 12.01 -17.70
C ARG A 189 26.55 11.26 -16.37
N THR A 190 27.67 11.40 -15.69
CA THR A 190 27.85 10.90 -14.33
C THR A 190 27.32 11.94 -13.35
N VAL A 191 26.60 11.49 -12.32
CA VAL A 191 26.09 12.33 -11.24
C VAL A 191 26.57 11.84 -9.89
N ILE A 192 26.77 12.79 -8.98
CA ILE A 192 26.92 12.52 -7.55
C ILE A 192 25.56 12.80 -6.93
N ALA A 193 24.91 11.76 -6.40
CA ALA A 193 23.65 11.88 -5.70
C ALA A 193 23.89 11.80 -4.19
N TRP A 194 23.09 12.54 -3.42
CA TRP A 194 23.08 12.41 -1.98
C TRP A 194 21.67 12.46 -1.40
N PHE A 195 21.51 11.76 -0.29
CA PHE A 195 20.25 11.46 0.36
C PHE A 195 20.30 11.94 1.80
N LYS A 196 19.30 12.68 2.25
CA LYS A 196 19.24 13.12 3.65
C LYS A 196 17.82 13.27 4.16
N ARG A 197 17.65 13.19 5.48
CA ARG A 197 16.48 13.71 6.16
C ARG A 197 16.69 15.18 6.53
N SER A 198 15.59 15.93 6.54
CA SER A 198 15.54 17.34 6.95
C SER A 198 15.05 17.43 8.38
N ASP A 199 15.55 18.41 9.11
CA ASP A 199 14.99 18.79 10.41
C ASP A 199 13.57 19.34 10.22
N LEU A 200 12.75 19.19 11.27
CA LEU A 200 11.39 19.71 11.28
C LEU A 200 11.38 21.17 11.73
N ARG A 201 11.94 22.05 10.90
CA ARG A 201 12.09 23.49 11.18
C ARG A 201 10.78 24.24 11.44
N GLY A 202 9.66 23.69 11.02
CA GLY A 202 8.32 24.21 11.29
C GLY A 202 7.80 23.86 12.69
N VAL A 203 8.46 22.94 13.40
CA VAL A 203 8.12 22.54 14.77
C VAL A 203 9.04 23.29 15.75
N PRO A 204 8.50 24.15 16.62
CA PRO A 204 9.31 24.80 17.66
C PRO A 204 9.93 23.74 18.59
N ALA A 205 11.19 23.92 18.96
CA ALA A 205 11.93 22.95 19.77
C ALA A 205 11.26 22.63 21.13
N GLU A 206 10.62 23.63 21.74
CA GLU A 206 9.94 23.50 23.04
C GLU A 206 8.46 23.11 22.92
N ALA A 207 7.91 23.03 21.70
CA ALA A 207 6.48 22.75 21.55
C ALA A 207 6.18 21.26 21.81
N PRO A 208 5.19 20.92 22.65
CA PRO A 208 4.72 19.54 22.77
C PRO A 208 4.16 19.06 21.43
N VAL A 209 4.53 17.81 21.07
CA VAL A 209 4.13 17.18 19.82
C VAL A 209 3.24 15.97 20.10
N LEU A 210 2.09 15.92 19.44
CA LEU A 210 1.22 14.74 19.37
C LEU A 210 1.27 14.18 17.95
N LEU A 211 1.66 12.92 17.81
CA LEU A 211 1.63 12.21 16.53
C LEU A 211 0.43 11.25 16.51
N LEU A 212 -0.41 11.38 15.50
CA LEU A 212 -1.55 10.49 15.26
C LEU A 212 -1.27 9.71 13.97
N ASP A 213 -0.90 8.43 14.09
CA ASP A 213 -0.63 7.59 12.92
C ASP A 213 -0.93 6.13 13.25
N ALA A 214 -1.97 5.57 12.61
CA ALA A 214 -2.39 4.17 12.79
C ALA A 214 -1.33 3.16 12.33
N SER A 215 -0.43 3.59 11.45
CA SER A 215 0.58 2.78 10.78
C SER A 215 2.01 3.14 11.18
N MET A 216 2.19 3.91 12.25
CA MET A 216 3.48 4.41 12.72
C MET A 216 4.55 3.32 12.84
N ASP A 217 5.76 3.63 12.38
CA ASP A 217 6.96 2.87 12.72
C ASP A 217 7.77 3.58 13.82
N PRO A 218 7.94 2.96 15.00
CA PRO A 218 8.70 3.55 16.11
C PRO A 218 10.15 3.89 15.79
N GLU A 219 10.83 3.09 14.97
CA GLU A 219 12.24 3.30 14.62
C GLU A 219 12.38 4.53 13.73
N ILE A 220 11.49 4.70 12.76
CA ILE A 220 11.47 5.87 11.87
C ILE A 220 11.12 7.15 12.65
N VAL A 221 10.09 7.12 13.51
CA VAL A 221 9.67 8.33 14.25
C VAL A 221 10.74 8.82 15.21
N ARG A 222 11.47 7.90 15.87
CA ARG A 222 12.53 8.25 16.81
C ARG A 222 13.73 8.94 16.16
N LEU A 223 13.86 8.93 14.82
CA LEU A 223 14.86 9.73 14.10
C LEU A 223 14.65 11.24 14.25
N TRP A 224 13.43 11.69 14.54
CA TRP A 224 13.10 13.10 14.80
C TRP A 224 12.67 13.35 16.25
N PHE A 225 12.02 12.36 16.89
CA PHE A 225 11.55 12.48 18.27
C PHE A 225 12.11 11.36 19.15
N PRO A 226 13.39 11.40 19.55
CA PRO A 226 14.04 10.30 20.26
C PRO A 226 13.34 9.92 21.57
N THR A 227 12.77 10.90 22.26
CA THR A 227 12.13 10.77 23.59
C THR A 227 10.61 10.57 23.52
N ILE A 228 10.03 10.38 22.34
CA ILE A 228 8.57 10.26 22.19
C ILE A 228 8.02 9.05 22.99
N ARG A 229 6.91 9.30 23.70
CA ARG A 229 6.11 8.23 24.33
C ARG A 229 5.13 7.68 23.31
N ILE A 230 5.24 6.39 23.02
CA ILE A 230 4.37 5.70 22.07
C ILE A 230 3.29 4.95 22.84
N VAL A 231 2.02 5.21 22.51
CA VAL A 231 0.87 4.47 23.03
C VAL A 231 0.26 3.70 21.86
N ARG A 232 0.28 2.37 21.94
CA ARG A 232 -0.29 1.48 20.93
C ARG A 232 -1.70 1.09 21.34
N LEU A 233 -2.65 1.20 20.41
CA LEU A 233 -4.03 0.78 20.57
C LEU A 233 -4.34 -0.27 19.51
N ASP A 234 -4.39 -1.53 19.92
CA ASP A 234 -4.77 -2.63 19.03
C ASP A 234 -6.30 -2.76 18.99
N VAL A 235 -6.88 -2.62 17.80
CA VAL A 235 -8.32 -2.66 17.60
C VAL A 235 -8.66 -3.65 16.49
N GLU A 236 -9.54 -4.61 16.78
CA GLU A 236 -9.99 -5.59 15.79
C GLU A 236 -10.90 -4.92 14.74
N ARG A 237 -10.58 -5.13 13.47
CA ARG A 237 -11.38 -4.63 12.34
C ARG A 237 -12.62 -5.51 12.19
N LYS A 238 -13.81 -4.90 12.14
CA LYS A 238 -15.06 -5.62 11.86
C LYS A 238 -15.17 -5.89 10.36
N ALA A 239 -14.49 -6.93 9.93
CA ALA A 239 -14.45 -7.36 8.54
C ALA A 239 -14.34 -8.89 8.42
N PHE A 240 -14.85 -9.40 7.30
CA PHE A 240 -14.54 -10.72 6.80
C PHE A 240 -13.44 -10.57 5.74
N VAL A 241 -12.24 -11.07 6.04
CA VAL A 241 -11.03 -10.82 5.24
C VAL A 241 -10.63 -12.03 4.42
N VAL A 242 -10.43 -11.81 3.12
CA VAL A 242 -9.95 -12.80 2.16
C VAL A 242 -8.58 -12.41 1.66
N GLY A 243 -7.60 -13.29 1.82
CA GLY A 243 -6.28 -13.15 1.24
C GLY A 243 -6.07 -14.04 0.03
N LEU A 244 -5.01 -13.76 -0.72
CA LEU A 244 -4.66 -14.54 -1.91
C LEU A 244 -3.33 -15.28 -1.73
N THR A 245 -3.22 -16.55 -2.15
CA THR A 245 -2.04 -17.38 -1.84
C THR A 245 -0.91 -17.32 -2.89
N ASP A 246 -1.23 -17.09 -4.16
CA ASP A 246 -0.34 -17.44 -5.28
C ASP A 246 0.05 -16.27 -6.20
N ARG A 247 -0.58 -15.10 -6.09
CA ARG A 247 -0.34 -13.94 -6.97
C ARG A 247 -0.22 -12.62 -6.23
N ALA A 248 0.67 -11.76 -6.71
CA ALA A 248 0.79 -10.40 -6.20
C ALA A 248 -0.04 -9.37 -7.00
N LEU A 249 -0.58 -9.75 -8.15
CA LEU A 249 -1.21 -8.86 -9.14
C LEU A 249 -0.39 -7.56 -9.37
N GLY A 250 0.88 -7.72 -9.74
CA GLY A 250 1.77 -6.60 -10.08
C GLY A 250 1.20 -5.73 -11.21
N ARG A 251 1.61 -4.46 -11.32
CA ARG A 251 1.16 -3.55 -12.39
C ARG A 251 1.29 -4.18 -13.78
N SER A 252 2.40 -4.86 -14.04
CA SER A 252 2.68 -5.58 -15.29
C SER A 252 1.76 -6.76 -15.59
N SER A 253 1.10 -7.31 -14.57
CA SER A 253 0.13 -8.39 -14.72
C SER A 253 -1.29 -7.91 -15.02
N LEU A 254 -1.50 -6.59 -15.10
CA LEU A 254 -2.78 -5.95 -15.35
C LEU A 254 -2.71 -4.94 -16.51
N VAL A 255 -1.56 -4.27 -16.72
CA VAL A 255 -1.33 -3.36 -17.87
C VAL A 255 -0.71 -4.15 -19.02
N GLU A 256 -1.20 -3.90 -20.24
CA GLU A 256 -0.53 -4.32 -21.47
C GLU A 256 0.62 -3.36 -21.77
N PHE A 257 1.83 -3.90 -21.91
CA PHE A 257 2.98 -3.14 -22.39
C PHE A 257 3.10 -3.25 -23.90
N GLY A 258 3.43 -2.13 -24.54
CA GLY A 258 3.82 -2.11 -25.95
C GLY A 258 5.14 -2.85 -26.16
N ASP A 259 5.47 -3.18 -27.40
CA ASP A 259 6.72 -3.88 -27.71
C ASP A 259 7.95 -3.05 -27.31
N GLU A 260 7.88 -1.73 -27.46
CA GLU A 260 8.92 -0.78 -27.03
C GLU A 260 9.15 -0.78 -25.49
N ASP A 261 8.13 -1.15 -24.72
CA ASP A 261 8.18 -1.28 -23.26
C ASP A 261 8.53 -2.71 -22.81
N GLY A 262 8.96 -3.59 -23.73
CA GLY A 262 9.29 -4.99 -23.45
C GLY A 262 8.08 -5.91 -23.33
N GLY A 263 6.94 -5.53 -23.92
CA GLY A 263 5.73 -6.34 -24.01
C GLY A 263 5.93 -7.61 -24.84
N SER A 264 5.19 -8.66 -24.51
CA SER A 264 5.06 -9.88 -25.32
C SER A 264 3.58 -10.22 -25.50
N ASP A 265 3.23 -10.94 -26.57
CA ASP A 265 1.83 -11.38 -26.80
C ASP A 265 1.27 -12.20 -25.64
N ALA A 266 2.10 -13.10 -25.08
CA ALA A 266 1.75 -13.87 -23.89
C ALA A 266 1.50 -12.96 -22.68
N GLY A 267 2.37 -11.96 -22.48
CA GLY A 267 2.21 -10.96 -21.42
C GLY A 267 0.96 -10.11 -21.58
N ARG A 268 0.65 -9.67 -22.81
CA ARG A 268 -0.57 -8.91 -23.12
C ARG A 268 -1.82 -9.73 -22.84
N THR A 269 -1.85 -10.96 -23.32
CA THR A 269 -2.96 -11.90 -23.06
C THR A 269 -3.13 -12.16 -21.58
N PHE A 270 -2.04 -12.34 -20.84
CA PHE A 270 -2.05 -12.54 -19.39
C PHE A 270 -2.62 -11.31 -18.65
N ALA A 271 -2.18 -10.11 -19.03
CA ALA A 271 -2.68 -8.86 -18.47
C ALA A 271 -4.17 -8.65 -18.74
N ARG A 272 -4.60 -8.87 -19.99
CA ARG A 272 -6.01 -8.84 -20.42
C ARG A 272 -6.88 -9.79 -19.61
N ASN A 273 -6.46 -11.05 -19.48
CA ASN A 273 -7.21 -12.06 -18.72
C ASN A 273 -7.34 -11.70 -17.24
N ASN A 274 -6.28 -11.17 -16.61
CA ASN A 274 -6.35 -10.74 -15.22
C ASN A 274 -7.23 -9.49 -15.04
N ARG A 275 -7.22 -8.52 -15.98
CA ARG A 275 -8.15 -7.37 -15.93
C ARG A 275 -9.60 -7.81 -16.06
N LEU A 276 -9.90 -8.70 -17.01
CA LEU A 276 -11.23 -9.30 -17.18
C LEU A 276 -11.70 -10.01 -15.91
N ALA A 277 -10.84 -10.83 -15.32
CA ALA A 277 -11.11 -11.53 -14.08
C ALA A 277 -11.36 -10.56 -12.91
N LEU A 278 -10.58 -9.48 -12.81
CA LEU A 278 -10.77 -8.43 -11.80
C LEU A 278 -12.08 -7.66 -11.99
N ALA A 279 -12.44 -7.31 -13.23
CA ALA A 279 -13.70 -6.66 -13.55
C ALA A 279 -14.90 -7.55 -13.21
N ASN A 280 -14.83 -8.85 -13.53
CA ASN A 280 -15.88 -9.81 -13.16
C ASN A 280 -15.98 -9.99 -11.64
N LEU A 281 -14.86 -10.06 -10.92
CA LEU A 281 -14.84 -10.10 -9.45
C LEU A 281 -15.53 -8.86 -8.88
N PHE A 282 -15.20 -7.68 -9.40
CA PHE A 282 -15.82 -6.42 -8.99
C PHE A 282 -17.33 -6.40 -9.25
N GLU A 283 -17.79 -6.86 -10.42
CA GLU A 283 -19.22 -6.98 -10.74
C GLU A 283 -19.96 -7.92 -9.78
N VAL A 284 -19.39 -9.10 -9.52
CA VAL A 284 -20.02 -10.11 -8.66
C VAL A 284 -20.09 -9.64 -7.22
N VAL A 285 -19.00 -9.09 -6.66
CA VAL A 285 -18.99 -8.57 -5.29
C VAL A 285 -19.91 -7.36 -5.16
N SER A 286 -19.92 -6.45 -6.14
CA SER A 286 -20.82 -5.29 -6.14
C SER A 286 -22.29 -5.66 -6.14
N ALA A 287 -22.64 -6.75 -6.82
CA ALA A 287 -24.01 -7.23 -6.92
C ALA A 287 -24.47 -8.04 -5.70
N THR A 288 -23.56 -8.76 -5.05
CA THR A 288 -23.91 -9.71 -3.99
C THR A 288 -23.67 -9.16 -2.59
N ALA A 289 -22.57 -8.44 -2.38
CA ALA A 289 -22.25 -7.82 -1.10
C ALA A 289 -22.80 -6.38 -1.00
N GLY A 290 -23.04 -5.72 -2.13
CA GLY A 290 -23.45 -4.32 -2.22
C GLY A 290 -22.31 -3.40 -2.64
N PRO A 291 -22.39 -2.08 -2.37
CA PRO A 291 -21.43 -1.12 -2.88
C PRO A 291 -19.98 -1.48 -2.55
N THR A 292 -19.15 -1.56 -3.59
CA THR A 292 -17.78 -2.11 -3.49
C THR A 292 -16.75 -1.10 -3.99
N LEU A 293 -15.66 -0.92 -3.24
CA LEU A 293 -14.52 -0.12 -3.64
C LEU A 293 -13.52 -1.05 -4.32
N LEU A 294 -13.19 -0.81 -5.59
CA LEU A 294 -12.05 -1.44 -6.24
C LEU A 294 -10.88 -0.48 -6.26
N ALA A 295 -9.85 -0.79 -5.47
CA ALA A 295 -8.62 -0.03 -5.39
C ALA A 295 -7.46 -0.77 -6.08
N THR A 296 -6.81 -0.12 -7.05
CA THR A 296 -5.66 -0.69 -7.77
C THR A 296 -4.70 0.39 -8.29
N TYR A 297 -3.80 0.09 -9.22
CA TYR A 297 -2.87 1.09 -9.75
C TYR A 297 -3.62 2.16 -10.55
N LYS A 298 -3.17 3.42 -10.46
CA LYS A 298 -3.73 4.55 -11.22
C LYS A 298 -3.86 4.28 -12.71
N ALA A 299 -2.86 3.63 -13.31
CA ALA A 299 -2.83 3.29 -14.73
C ALA A 299 -3.90 2.25 -15.14
N ILE A 300 -4.44 1.48 -14.20
CA ILE A 300 -5.44 0.44 -14.47
C ILE A 300 -6.86 1.01 -14.50
N LEU A 301 -7.13 2.14 -13.84
CA LEU A 301 -8.50 2.66 -13.76
C LEU A 301 -9.08 2.99 -15.14
N PRO A 302 -8.37 3.70 -16.05
CA PRO A 302 -8.87 3.90 -17.41
C PRO A 302 -8.99 2.58 -18.18
N ALA A 303 -8.04 1.65 -18.01
CA ALA A 303 -8.07 0.34 -18.66
C ALA A 303 -9.21 -0.57 -18.16
N LEU A 304 -9.79 -0.31 -16.99
CA LEU A 304 -10.99 -0.98 -16.51
C LEU A 304 -12.26 -0.29 -17.04
N ARG A 305 -12.29 1.05 -16.97
CA ARG A 305 -13.47 1.86 -17.30
C ARG A 305 -13.74 1.96 -18.80
N ASP A 306 -12.69 2.13 -19.59
CA ASP A 306 -12.80 2.58 -20.98
C ASP A 306 -12.43 1.47 -21.99
N HIS A 307 -11.83 0.36 -21.53
CA HIS A 307 -11.42 -0.73 -22.42
C HIS A 307 -12.63 -1.59 -22.85
N PRO A 308 -12.78 -1.95 -24.15
CA PRO A 308 -13.94 -2.69 -24.65
C PRO A 308 -14.25 -3.99 -23.91
N ASP A 309 -13.21 -4.73 -23.51
CA ASP A 309 -13.36 -5.98 -22.77
C ASP A 309 -13.96 -5.83 -21.35
N THR A 310 -13.80 -4.67 -20.70
CA THR A 310 -14.15 -4.50 -19.27
C THR A 310 -15.15 -3.38 -19.02
N ALA A 311 -15.28 -2.41 -19.92
CA ALA A 311 -16.10 -1.21 -19.75
C ALA A 311 -17.54 -1.56 -19.39
N ASP A 312 -18.18 -2.45 -20.13
CA ASP A 312 -19.57 -2.85 -19.87
C ASP A 312 -19.71 -3.56 -18.52
N THR A 313 -18.75 -4.40 -18.16
CA THR A 313 -18.72 -5.11 -16.87
C THR A 313 -18.60 -4.16 -15.70
N VAL A 314 -17.72 -3.17 -15.81
CA VAL A 314 -17.54 -2.12 -14.80
C VAL A 314 -18.77 -1.22 -14.73
N ALA A 315 -19.33 -0.82 -15.87
CA ALA A 315 -20.54 0.00 -15.93
C ALA A 315 -21.74 -0.70 -15.26
N ARG A 316 -21.91 -2.01 -15.49
CA ARG A 316 -22.94 -2.82 -14.80
C ARG A 316 -22.69 -2.91 -13.29
N ALA A 317 -21.44 -3.06 -12.86
CA ALA A 317 -21.11 -3.08 -11.44
C ALA A 317 -21.49 -1.75 -10.75
N ILE A 318 -21.22 -0.62 -11.41
CA ILE A 318 -21.55 0.72 -10.94
C ILE A 318 -23.07 0.95 -10.91
N SER A 319 -23.78 0.56 -11.97
CA SER A 319 -25.23 0.83 -12.10
C SER A 319 -26.08 0.08 -11.09
N LYS A 320 -25.60 -1.05 -10.55
CA LYS A 320 -26.28 -1.82 -9.49
C LYS A 320 -26.37 -1.10 -8.16
N ASN A 321 -25.56 -0.07 -7.94
CA ASN A 321 -25.53 0.69 -6.70
C ASN A 321 -25.72 2.20 -6.97
N PRO A 322 -26.87 2.62 -7.55
CA PRO A 322 -27.07 3.98 -8.06
C PRO A 322 -27.08 5.04 -6.97
N THR A 323 -27.38 4.67 -5.72
CA THR A 323 -27.37 5.55 -4.54
C THR A 323 -26.01 6.20 -4.26
N ILE A 324 -24.93 5.69 -4.89
CA ILE A 324 -23.54 6.14 -4.69
C ILE A 324 -22.96 6.82 -5.94
N ALA A 325 -23.76 7.09 -6.97
CA ALA A 325 -23.33 7.60 -8.29
C ALA A 325 -22.47 8.90 -8.28
N LYS A 326 -22.39 9.63 -7.15
CA LYS A 326 -21.52 10.81 -7.01
C LYS A 326 -20.04 10.48 -6.75
N ILE A 327 -19.74 9.26 -6.27
CA ILE A 327 -18.39 8.84 -5.90
C ILE A 327 -17.98 7.68 -6.81
N SER A 328 -16.81 7.81 -7.45
CA SER A 328 -16.25 6.71 -8.24
C SER A 328 -15.93 5.52 -7.31
N PRO A 329 -16.51 4.33 -7.54
CA PRO A 329 -16.17 3.12 -6.80
C PRO A 329 -14.81 2.55 -7.22
N LEU A 330 -14.17 3.17 -8.22
CA LEU A 330 -12.80 2.89 -8.62
C LEU A 330 -11.86 3.90 -7.96
N GLY A 331 -10.92 3.38 -7.17
CA GLY A 331 -9.90 4.14 -6.47
C GLY A 331 -8.49 3.72 -6.89
N HIS A 332 -7.49 4.57 -6.68
CA HIS A 332 -6.10 4.16 -6.90
C HIS A 332 -5.26 4.20 -5.62
N LEU A 333 -4.35 3.24 -5.52
CA LEU A 333 -3.34 3.18 -4.46
C LEU A 333 -2.54 4.50 -4.46
N GLY A 334 -2.33 5.10 -3.28
CA GLY A 334 -1.73 6.41 -3.08
C GLY A 334 -2.69 7.60 -3.22
N GLY A 335 -3.90 7.40 -3.75
CA GLY A 335 -4.85 8.47 -4.06
C GLY A 335 -6.11 8.50 -3.19
N LEU A 336 -6.25 7.57 -2.24
CA LEU A 336 -7.44 7.41 -1.40
C LEU A 336 -7.29 8.05 -0.01
N ARG A 337 -6.15 8.64 0.30
CA ARG A 337 -5.89 9.30 1.57
C ARG A 337 -6.76 10.55 1.72
N GLY A 338 -7.32 10.75 2.92
CA GLY A 338 -8.19 11.88 3.23
C GLY A 338 -9.64 11.80 2.71
N SER A 339 -10.00 10.76 1.93
CA SER A 339 -11.39 10.58 1.48
C SER A 339 -12.21 9.77 2.50
N ASP A 340 -13.38 10.30 2.86
CA ASP A 340 -14.39 9.62 3.69
C ASP A 340 -15.55 9.03 2.84
N ASP A 341 -15.40 9.08 1.52
CA ASP A 341 -16.45 8.77 0.55
C ASP A 341 -16.89 7.29 0.58
N TYR A 342 -16.03 6.42 1.09
CA TYR A 342 -16.19 4.97 1.06
C TYR A 342 -16.69 4.35 2.37
N ARG A 343 -16.98 5.17 3.40
CA ARG A 343 -17.38 4.67 4.74
C ARG A 343 -18.61 3.74 4.71
N ASN A 344 -19.52 4.00 3.78
CA ASN A 344 -20.79 3.27 3.65
C ASN A 344 -20.72 2.08 2.69
N TYR A 345 -19.55 1.81 2.12
CA TYR A 345 -19.38 0.67 1.23
C TYR A 345 -19.45 -0.64 2.03
N ALA A 346 -19.98 -1.68 1.39
CA ALA A 346 -20.13 -3.01 1.98
C ALA A 346 -18.89 -3.88 1.77
N ALA A 347 -18.13 -3.61 0.70
CA ALA A 347 -16.93 -4.36 0.39
C ALA A 347 -15.79 -3.49 -0.17
N VAL A 348 -14.57 -4.01 -0.06
CA VAL A 348 -13.37 -3.45 -0.70
C VAL A 348 -12.55 -4.56 -1.33
N ILE A 349 -12.12 -4.34 -2.57
CA ILE A 349 -11.17 -5.16 -3.30
C ILE A 349 -9.90 -4.33 -3.47
N VAL A 350 -8.81 -4.77 -2.83
CA VAL A 350 -7.49 -4.17 -3.00
C VAL A 350 -6.67 -5.07 -3.91
N ALA A 351 -6.48 -4.65 -5.16
CA ALA A 351 -5.83 -5.44 -6.19
C ALA A 351 -4.42 -4.91 -6.49
N GLY A 352 -3.43 -5.76 -6.21
CA GLY A 352 -2.01 -5.47 -6.42
C GLY A 352 -1.27 -5.04 -5.16
N ARG A 353 -0.06 -4.48 -5.36
CA ARG A 353 0.80 -3.95 -4.30
C ARG A 353 1.65 -2.81 -4.84
N LEU A 354 1.79 -1.72 -4.09
CA LEU A 354 2.80 -0.71 -4.40
C LEU A 354 4.17 -1.30 -4.08
N GLN A 355 4.89 -1.77 -5.10
CA GLN A 355 6.24 -2.32 -4.94
C GLN A 355 7.27 -1.31 -5.47
N PRO A 356 7.93 -0.54 -4.59
CA PRO A 356 9.11 0.21 -4.99
C PRO A 356 10.20 -0.74 -5.52
N THR A 357 11.06 -0.23 -6.40
CA THR A 357 12.29 -0.94 -6.78
C THR A 357 13.21 -1.07 -5.55
N VAL A 358 14.11 -2.06 -5.57
CA VAL A 358 15.12 -2.22 -4.50
C VAL A 358 15.89 -0.92 -4.30
N LEU A 359 16.38 -0.32 -5.40
CA LEU A 359 17.09 0.95 -5.34
C LEU A 359 16.26 2.09 -4.74
N ALA A 360 14.97 2.19 -5.08
CA ALA A 360 14.11 3.25 -4.55
C ALA A 360 13.91 3.12 -3.03
N VAL A 361 13.68 1.90 -2.52
CA VAL A 361 13.51 1.70 -1.08
C VAL A 361 14.83 1.87 -0.32
N GLU A 362 15.94 1.42 -0.90
CA GLU A 362 17.27 1.65 -0.35
C GLU A 362 17.61 3.14 -0.30
N ASN A 363 17.26 3.92 -1.34
CA ASN A 363 17.47 5.38 -1.36
C ASN A 363 16.64 6.12 -0.30
N LEU A 364 15.39 5.70 -0.06
CA LEU A 364 14.59 6.22 1.05
C LEU A 364 15.26 5.92 2.40
N ALA A 365 15.75 4.69 2.56
CA ALA A 365 16.47 4.31 3.78
C ALA A 365 17.80 5.06 3.94
N ARG A 366 18.57 5.28 2.86
CA ARG A 366 19.78 6.13 2.86
C ARG A 366 19.47 7.52 3.39
N ALA A 367 18.36 8.12 2.95
CA ALA A 367 17.96 9.43 3.42
C ALA A 367 17.57 9.42 4.92
N LEU A 368 16.78 8.44 5.35
CA LEU A 368 16.35 8.31 6.74
C LEU A 368 17.52 8.11 7.68
N PHE A 369 18.45 7.22 7.35
CA PHE A 369 19.55 6.80 8.20
C PHE A 369 20.90 7.39 7.77
N PHE A 370 20.89 8.55 7.11
CA PHE A 370 22.07 9.15 6.47
C PHE A 370 23.24 9.40 7.44
N ASP A 371 22.96 9.66 8.72
CA ASP A 371 23.89 9.95 9.81
C ASP A 371 24.02 8.80 10.82
N ALA A 372 23.36 7.65 10.58
CA ALA A 372 23.42 6.52 11.50
C ALA A 372 24.80 5.85 11.48
N VAL A 373 25.46 5.71 12.62
CA VAL A 373 26.79 5.07 12.71
C VAL A 373 26.75 3.64 12.16
N MET A 374 25.74 2.87 12.53
CA MET A 374 25.54 1.51 11.99
C MET A 374 25.16 1.59 10.50
N PRO A 375 25.96 1.00 9.59
CA PRO A 375 25.68 1.04 8.16
C PRO A 375 24.40 0.26 7.80
N LEU A 376 23.75 0.66 6.71
CA LEU A 376 22.70 -0.14 6.10
C LEU A 376 23.31 -1.28 5.28
N ALA A 377 22.71 -2.47 5.38
CA ALA A 377 23.07 -3.61 4.54
C ALA A 377 22.25 -3.56 3.25
N PHE A 378 22.85 -3.07 2.17
CA PHE A 378 22.24 -3.04 0.84
C PHE A 378 22.28 -4.41 0.17
N LEU A 379 21.27 -4.71 -0.64
CA LEU A 379 21.12 -6.03 -1.25
C LEU A 379 22.08 -6.26 -2.41
N GLY A 380 22.45 -5.21 -3.15
CA GLY A 380 23.28 -5.32 -4.35
C GLY A 380 22.60 -6.08 -5.51
N ALA A 381 21.27 -6.26 -5.45
CA ALA A 381 20.49 -6.96 -6.45
C ALA A 381 19.22 -6.18 -6.82
N ASN A 382 18.71 -6.41 -8.02
CA ASN A 382 17.52 -5.71 -8.54
C ASN A 382 16.19 -6.29 -8.04
N ARG A 383 16.22 -7.43 -7.33
CA ARG A 383 15.03 -8.14 -6.85
C ARG A 383 15.18 -8.50 -5.39
N LEU A 384 14.12 -8.28 -4.63
CA LEU A 384 14.02 -8.70 -3.24
C LEU A 384 13.97 -10.24 -3.15
N PRO A 385 14.64 -10.84 -2.16
CA PRO A 385 14.47 -12.27 -1.89
C PRO A 385 13.04 -12.55 -1.43
N LYS A 386 12.62 -13.79 -1.67
CA LYS A 386 11.33 -14.31 -1.20
C LYS A 386 11.48 -14.94 0.18
N VAL A 387 10.65 -14.55 1.12
CA VAL A 387 10.62 -15.07 2.49
C VAL A 387 9.21 -15.52 2.86
N GLY A 388 9.12 -16.59 3.65
CA GLY A 388 7.84 -17.04 4.20
C GLY A 388 7.40 -16.09 5.32
N ARG A 389 6.19 -15.53 5.21
CA ARG A 389 5.54 -14.78 6.30
C ARG A 389 4.22 -15.42 6.67
N ARG A 390 3.98 -15.54 7.99
CA ARG A 390 2.75 -16.09 8.54
C ARG A 390 1.63 -15.06 8.45
N ARG A 391 0.42 -15.49 8.09
CA ARG A 391 -0.82 -14.71 8.20
C ARG A 391 -1.51 -15.04 9.51
N ARG A 392 -2.09 -14.02 10.16
CA ARG A 392 -2.95 -14.21 11.33
C ARG A 392 -4.32 -14.71 10.85
N MET A 393 -4.62 -15.99 11.00
CA MET A 393 -5.91 -16.59 10.62
C MET A 393 -6.90 -16.54 11.79
N ARG A 394 -8.17 -16.24 11.52
CA ARG A 394 -9.23 -16.15 12.54
C ARG A 394 -9.53 -17.49 13.22
N ASP A 395 -9.45 -18.58 12.46
CA ASP A 395 -9.67 -19.95 12.94
C ASP A 395 -8.42 -20.59 13.56
N GLY A 396 -7.32 -19.84 13.66
CA GLY A 396 -6.04 -20.35 14.17
C GLY A 396 -5.27 -21.25 13.22
N SER A 397 -5.76 -21.47 11.98
CA SER A 397 -5.06 -22.27 10.98
C SER A 397 -3.71 -21.66 10.60
N GLU A 398 -2.75 -22.51 10.23
CA GLU A 398 -1.47 -22.03 9.71
C GLU A 398 -1.60 -21.60 8.25
N SER A 399 -1.20 -20.36 7.95
CA SER A 399 -1.09 -19.87 6.59
C SER A 399 0.23 -19.11 6.41
N VAL A 400 1.03 -19.55 5.45
CA VAL A 400 2.31 -18.92 5.10
C VAL A 400 2.25 -18.43 3.67
N ALA A 401 2.58 -17.15 3.48
CA ALA A 401 2.71 -16.54 2.17
C ALA A 401 4.18 -16.32 1.84
N LEU A 402 4.56 -16.62 0.59
CA LEU A 402 5.89 -16.32 0.10
C LEU A 402 5.92 -14.88 -0.46
N VAL A 403 6.52 -13.97 0.29
CA VAL A 403 6.53 -12.52 -0.02
C VAL A 403 7.94 -12.01 -0.28
N GLU A 404 8.04 -10.98 -1.10
CA GLU A 404 9.30 -10.27 -1.32
C GLU A 404 9.60 -9.34 -0.13
N ALA A 405 10.73 -9.54 0.53
CA ALA A 405 11.15 -8.74 1.68
C ALA A 405 12.64 -8.41 1.60
N HIS A 406 13.01 -7.27 2.17
CA HIS A 406 14.38 -6.87 2.34
C HIS A 406 15.01 -7.58 3.55
N THR A 407 16.28 -7.96 3.45
CA THR A 407 17.01 -8.67 4.53
C THR A 407 17.37 -7.76 5.69
N ALA A 408 17.75 -6.50 5.41
CA ALA A 408 18.01 -5.48 6.42
C ALA A 408 16.70 -4.98 7.08
N PRO A 409 16.53 -5.10 8.41
CA PRO A 409 15.29 -4.70 9.11
C PRO A 409 14.89 -3.24 8.90
N ARG A 410 15.84 -2.31 8.97
CA ARG A 410 15.60 -0.88 8.74
C ARG A 410 15.04 -0.56 7.36
N ILE A 411 15.54 -1.24 6.32
CA ILE A 411 15.07 -1.06 4.94
C ILE A 411 13.72 -1.76 4.76
N GLN A 412 13.53 -2.90 5.41
CA GLN A 412 12.24 -3.61 5.41
C GLN A 412 11.13 -2.79 6.07
N ALA A 413 11.41 -2.08 7.17
CA ALA A 413 10.46 -1.16 7.80
C ALA A 413 10.01 -0.05 6.83
N VAL A 414 10.96 0.53 6.08
CA VAL A 414 10.65 1.52 5.03
C VAL A 414 9.81 0.90 3.91
N LEU A 415 10.13 -0.33 3.48
CA LEU A 415 9.32 -1.03 2.47
C LEU A 415 7.88 -1.23 2.96
N GLU A 416 7.69 -1.65 4.21
CA GLU A 416 6.38 -1.88 4.81
C GLU A 416 5.56 -0.62 4.89
N GLN A 417 6.17 0.51 5.23
CA GLN A 417 5.51 1.82 5.20
C GLN A 417 5.01 2.20 3.80
N CYS A 418 5.78 1.87 2.75
CA CYS A 418 5.39 2.17 1.37
C CYS A 418 4.34 1.22 0.80
N ARG A 419 4.35 -0.05 1.22
CA ARG A 419 3.60 -1.13 0.57
C ARG A 419 2.46 -1.64 1.46
N GLU A 420 2.79 -2.30 2.56
CA GLU A 420 1.83 -2.91 3.49
C GLU A 420 0.90 -1.86 4.10
N ARG A 421 1.46 -0.77 4.65
CA ARG A 421 0.66 0.28 5.31
C ARG A 421 -0.22 1.05 4.34
N GLU A 422 0.21 1.23 3.09
CA GLU A 422 -0.66 1.81 2.06
C GLU A 422 -1.88 0.92 1.78
N LEU A 423 -1.69 -0.40 1.70
CA LEU A 423 -2.79 -1.34 1.46
C LEU A 423 -3.77 -1.36 2.65
N GLU A 424 -3.27 -1.35 3.87
CA GLU A 424 -4.08 -1.28 5.10
C GLU A 424 -4.93 0.01 5.14
N GLN A 425 -4.33 1.16 4.78
CA GLN A 425 -5.06 2.42 4.70
C GLN A 425 -6.21 2.39 3.69
N VAL A 426 -6.04 1.71 2.56
CA VAL A 426 -7.12 1.53 1.58
C VAL A 426 -8.26 0.69 2.16
N VAL A 427 -7.93 -0.42 2.84
CA VAL A 427 -8.92 -1.27 3.50
C VAL A 427 -9.71 -0.48 4.56
N ASP A 428 -9.02 0.38 5.32
CA ASP A 428 -9.63 1.16 6.39
C ASP A 428 -10.47 2.35 5.90
N ARG A 429 -10.56 2.61 4.58
CA ARG A 429 -11.54 3.55 3.99
C ARG A 429 -12.99 3.16 4.27
N LEU A 430 -13.25 1.89 4.57
CA LEU A 430 -14.58 1.40 4.97
C LEU A 430 -14.90 1.64 6.45
N ARG A 431 -13.99 2.29 7.20
CA ARG A 431 -14.12 2.60 8.63
C ARG A 431 -14.45 1.37 9.47
N LEU A 432 -13.69 0.30 9.26
CA LEU A 432 -13.99 -1.07 9.73
C LEU A 432 -14.18 -1.19 11.25
N ILE A 433 -13.57 -0.33 12.05
CA ILE A 433 -13.72 -0.34 13.52
C ILE A 433 -15.12 0.11 13.95
N HIS A 434 -15.70 1.09 13.25
CA HIS A 434 -16.96 1.75 13.63
C HIS A 434 -18.21 1.06 13.06
N ARG A 435 -18.05 -0.08 12.38
CA ARG A 435 -19.19 -0.73 11.73
C ARG A 435 -20.11 -1.43 12.72
N ILE A 436 -21.38 -1.49 12.38
CA ILE A 436 -22.37 -2.36 13.04
C ILE A 436 -22.27 -3.78 12.47
N ARG A 437 -22.13 -3.88 11.14
CA ARG A 437 -21.99 -5.15 10.41
C ARG A 437 -20.62 -5.26 9.76
N PRO A 438 -19.97 -6.44 9.79
CA PRO A 438 -18.69 -6.65 9.12
C PRO A 438 -18.75 -6.29 7.63
N ALA A 439 -17.66 -5.71 7.10
CA ALA A 439 -17.48 -5.52 5.67
C ALA A 439 -16.75 -6.71 5.04
N LEU A 440 -16.93 -6.95 3.74
CA LEU A 440 -16.11 -7.90 2.99
C LEU A 440 -14.83 -7.23 2.50
N VAL A 441 -13.68 -7.75 2.90
CA VAL A 441 -12.35 -7.24 2.48
C VAL A 441 -11.68 -8.32 1.65
N ILE A 442 -11.37 -8.00 0.39
CA ILE A 442 -10.63 -8.89 -0.50
C ILE A 442 -9.27 -8.26 -0.81
N VAL A 443 -8.21 -8.86 -0.27
CA VAL A 443 -6.83 -8.52 -0.58
C VAL A 443 -6.38 -9.40 -1.74
N ALA A 444 -6.60 -8.92 -2.96
CA ALA A 444 -6.19 -9.57 -4.21
C ALA A 444 -4.68 -9.34 -4.46
N SER A 445 -3.87 -9.79 -3.50
CA SER A 445 -2.42 -9.71 -3.50
C SER A 445 -1.86 -10.70 -2.48
N SER A 446 -0.70 -11.28 -2.75
CA SER A 446 -0.04 -12.25 -1.87
C SER A 446 0.68 -11.60 -0.68
N VAL A 447 0.68 -10.26 -0.59
CA VAL A 447 1.22 -9.50 0.54
C VAL A 447 0.54 -9.91 1.85
N VAL A 448 1.32 -9.92 2.93
CA VAL A 448 0.82 -10.17 4.29
C VAL A 448 0.64 -8.82 4.98
N LEU A 449 -0.58 -8.54 5.41
CA LEU A 449 -0.95 -7.32 6.13
C LEU A 449 -1.17 -7.61 7.62
N ASP A 450 -1.11 -6.59 8.47
CA ASP A 450 -1.47 -6.69 9.90
C ASP A 450 -3.00 -6.66 10.09
N ILE A 451 -3.66 -7.68 9.52
CA ILE A 451 -5.10 -7.93 9.62
C ILE A 451 -5.35 -9.41 9.90
N THR A 452 -6.50 -9.70 10.50
CA THR A 452 -6.94 -11.07 10.76
C THR A 452 -7.67 -11.60 9.54
N TYR A 453 -7.19 -12.68 8.94
CA TYR A 453 -7.74 -13.32 7.73
C TYR A 453 -8.78 -14.38 8.10
N ASP A 454 -9.93 -14.37 7.41
CA ASP A 454 -10.98 -15.38 7.56
C ASP A 454 -10.85 -16.54 6.55
N ALA A 455 -10.24 -16.26 5.41
CA ALA A 455 -9.96 -17.23 4.35
C ALA A 455 -8.76 -16.79 3.50
N VAL A 456 -8.07 -17.77 2.92
CA VAL A 456 -7.02 -17.56 1.92
C VAL A 456 -7.24 -18.51 0.76
N LEU A 457 -7.23 -17.98 -0.47
CA LEU A 457 -7.55 -18.76 -1.67
C LEU A 457 -6.52 -18.48 -2.78
N PRO A 458 -6.25 -19.42 -3.69
CA PRO A 458 -5.55 -19.10 -4.93
C PRO A 458 -6.41 -18.19 -5.81
N TRP A 459 -5.78 -17.46 -6.73
CA TRP A 459 -6.49 -16.56 -7.65
C TRP A 459 -7.58 -17.27 -8.44
N SER A 460 -7.35 -18.51 -8.87
CA SER A 460 -8.34 -19.30 -9.63
C SER A 460 -9.69 -19.44 -8.92
N ASP A 461 -9.67 -19.49 -7.59
CA ASP A 461 -10.84 -19.77 -6.75
C ASP A 461 -11.55 -18.48 -6.34
N LEU A 462 -10.81 -17.37 -6.33
CA LEU A 462 -11.34 -16.03 -6.11
C LEU A 462 -12.01 -15.46 -7.37
N VAL A 463 -11.57 -15.88 -8.58
CA VAL A 463 -12.17 -15.42 -9.83
C VAL A 463 -13.57 -16.03 -10.01
N PRO A 464 -14.61 -15.22 -10.31
CA PRO A 464 -15.94 -15.77 -10.52
C PRO A 464 -15.99 -16.74 -11.70
N SER A 465 -16.74 -17.83 -11.53
CA SER A 465 -17.07 -18.70 -12.66
C SER A 465 -18.03 -17.99 -13.62
N ARG A 466 -18.05 -18.43 -14.88
CA ARG A 466 -18.98 -17.90 -15.89
C ARG A 466 -20.44 -18.03 -15.45
N ALA A 467 -20.78 -19.12 -14.76
CA ALA A 467 -22.11 -19.34 -14.19
C ALA A 467 -22.47 -18.28 -13.12
N VAL A 468 -21.54 -17.94 -12.22
CA VAL A 468 -21.75 -16.88 -11.22
C VAL A 468 -21.92 -15.53 -11.90
N SER A 469 -21.04 -15.18 -12.84
CA SER A 469 -21.15 -13.93 -13.60
C SER A 469 -22.48 -13.83 -14.36
N ALA A 470 -22.90 -14.89 -15.04
CA ALA A 470 -24.18 -14.93 -15.76
C ALA A 470 -25.38 -14.77 -14.83
N LEU A 471 -25.40 -15.49 -13.69
CA LEU A 471 -26.47 -15.35 -12.69
C LEU A 471 -26.54 -13.90 -12.17
N VAL A 472 -25.40 -13.32 -11.84
CA VAL A 472 -25.33 -11.94 -11.36
C VAL A 472 -25.82 -10.95 -12.42
N ARG A 473 -25.52 -11.17 -13.71
CA ARG A 473 -25.93 -10.28 -14.80
C ARG A 473 -27.42 -10.37 -15.12
N GLY A 474 -27.95 -11.60 -15.20
CA GLY A 474 -29.34 -11.83 -15.60
C GLY A 474 -30.34 -11.92 -14.44
N GLY A 475 -29.88 -11.96 -13.19
CA GLY A 475 -30.71 -12.26 -12.02
C GLY A 475 -31.14 -13.74 -11.92
N VAL A 476 -31.25 -14.41 -13.06
CA VAL A 476 -31.59 -15.82 -13.19
C VAL A 476 -30.62 -16.54 -14.15
N LEU A 477 -30.33 -17.80 -13.87
CA LEU A 477 -29.49 -18.68 -14.66
C LEU A 477 -30.27 -19.96 -15.01
N PRO A 478 -30.82 -20.07 -16.23
CA PRO A 478 -31.54 -21.27 -16.66
C PRO A 478 -30.59 -22.47 -16.83
N ALA A 479 -31.08 -23.67 -16.54
CA ALA A 479 -30.31 -24.90 -16.74
C ALA A 479 -30.01 -25.22 -18.22
N ASN A 480 -30.83 -24.67 -19.13
CA ASN A 480 -30.68 -24.87 -20.57
C ASN A 480 -29.40 -24.21 -21.11
N ALA A 481 -28.47 -25.01 -21.63
CA ALA A 481 -27.18 -24.55 -22.15
C ALA A 481 -27.30 -23.66 -23.39
N SER A 482 -28.24 -23.93 -24.31
CA SER A 482 -28.46 -23.11 -25.50
C SER A 482 -28.96 -21.72 -25.13
N LEU A 483 -29.84 -21.63 -24.14
CA LEU A 483 -30.34 -20.36 -23.66
C LEU A 483 -29.25 -19.54 -22.96
N ARG A 484 -28.40 -20.19 -22.16
CA ARG A 484 -27.25 -19.51 -21.53
C ARG A 484 -26.29 -18.93 -22.58
N ALA A 485 -25.99 -19.68 -23.63
CA ALA A 485 -25.12 -19.20 -24.70
C ALA A 485 -25.75 -18.07 -25.52
N ALA A 486 -27.07 -18.12 -25.77
CA ALA A 486 -27.78 -17.05 -26.45
C ALA A 486 -27.85 -15.76 -25.61
N ALA A 487 -28.10 -15.89 -24.31
CA ALA A 487 -28.22 -14.75 -23.40
C ALA A 487 -26.88 -14.11 -23.01
N PHE A 488 -25.81 -14.90 -22.96
CA PHE A 488 -24.47 -14.46 -22.55
C PHE A 488 -23.40 -14.94 -23.54
N PRO A 489 -23.43 -14.43 -24.79
CA PRO A 489 -22.53 -14.88 -25.85
C PRO A 489 -21.05 -14.57 -25.58
N ASP A 490 -20.78 -13.55 -24.75
CA ASP A 490 -19.43 -13.20 -24.29
C ASP A 490 -18.87 -14.23 -23.27
N LEU A 491 -19.74 -14.89 -22.51
CA LEU A 491 -19.38 -15.94 -21.56
C LEU A 491 -19.32 -17.32 -22.24
N TRP A 492 -20.24 -17.61 -23.16
CA TRP A 492 -20.26 -18.87 -23.90
C TRP A 492 -20.60 -18.66 -25.37
N THR A 493 -19.63 -18.97 -26.24
CA THR A 493 -19.78 -18.83 -27.69
C THR A 493 -20.72 -19.86 -28.32
N SER A 494 -21.07 -20.94 -27.60
CA SER A 494 -21.99 -21.97 -28.09
C SER A 494 -22.67 -22.73 -26.95
N ALA A 495 -23.79 -23.41 -27.27
CA ALA A 495 -24.50 -24.28 -26.33
C ALA A 495 -23.60 -25.39 -25.77
N GLU A 496 -22.75 -25.98 -26.62
CA GLU A 496 -21.78 -27.00 -26.20
C GLU A 496 -20.72 -26.44 -25.25
N ALA A 497 -20.26 -25.20 -25.46
CA ALA A 497 -19.36 -24.54 -24.53
C ALA A 497 -20.02 -24.34 -23.16
N ALA A 498 -21.28 -23.89 -23.11
CA ALA A 498 -22.05 -23.73 -21.87
C ALA A 498 -22.30 -25.07 -21.15
N LYS A 499 -22.56 -26.13 -21.91
CA LYS A 499 -22.75 -27.49 -21.37
C LYS A 499 -21.47 -28.02 -20.74
N LYS A 500 -20.33 -27.95 -21.45
CA LYS A 500 -19.02 -28.40 -20.94
C LYS A 500 -18.56 -27.60 -19.73
N ASP A 501 -18.80 -26.29 -19.72
CA ASP A 501 -18.49 -25.44 -18.58
C ASP A 501 -19.31 -25.84 -17.34
N GLY A 502 -20.61 -26.08 -17.50
CA GLY A 502 -21.46 -26.56 -16.40
C GLY A 502 -21.05 -27.92 -15.84
N GLN A 503 -20.54 -28.83 -16.68
CA GLN A 503 -20.01 -30.12 -16.25
C GLN A 503 -18.69 -29.99 -15.46
N ARG A 504 -17.88 -28.97 -15.77
CA ARG A 504 -16.59 -28.72 -15.10
C ARG A 504 -16.73 -27.92 -13.81
N ALA A 505 -17.59 -26.90 -13.81
CA ALA A 505 -17.73 -25.94 -12.72
C ALA A 505 -18.49 -26.50 -11.51
N GLY A 506 -19.14 -27.66 -11.63
CA GLY A 506 -19.94 -28.25 -10.57
C GLY A 506 -21.22 -27.44 -10.30
N GLN A 507 -21.79 -27.59 -9.10
CA GLN A 507 -22.94 -26.79 -8.70
C GLN A 507 -22.52 -25.36 -8.38
N LEU A 508 -23.39 -24.38 -8.63
CA LEU A 508 -23.15 -22.98 -8.31
C LEU A 508 -22.73 -22.78 -6.84
N GLY A 509 -23.36 -23.54 -5.94
CA GLY A 509 -23.06 -23.52 -4.51
C GLY A 509 -21.65 -23.99 -4.16
N ASP A 510 -20.95 -24.70 -5.05
CA ASP A 510 -19.59 -25.18 -4.84
C ASP A 510 -18.50 -24.18 -5.20
N ASN A 511 -18.86 -23.06 -5.83
CA ASN A 511 -17.90 -22.02 -6.17
C ASN A 511 -17.28 -21.40 -4.88
N PRO A 512 -15.94 -21.38 -4.73
CA PRO A 512 -15.30 -20.90 -3.51
C PRO A 512 -15.60 -19.44 -3.18
N LEU A 513 -15.53 -18.53 -4.16
CA LEU A 513 -15.92 -17.13 -4.00
C LEU A 513 -17.37 -17.01 -3.51
N TRP A 514 -18.29 -17.79 -4.09
CA TRP A 514 -19.70 -17.79 -3.71
C TRP A 514 -19.94 -18.19 -2.25
N LYS A 515 -19.34 -19.31 -1.82
CA LYS A 515 -19.39 -19.77 -0.41
C LYS A 515 -18.84 -18.69 0.53
N LEU A 516 -17.78 -18.03 0.11
CA LEU A 516 -17.12 -17.01 0.90
C LEU A 516 -18.02 -15.78 1.08
N ILE A 517 -18.57 -15.22 -0.01
CA ILE A 517 -19.45 -14.05 0.08
C ILE A 517 -20.66 -14.39 0.95
N GLN A 518 -21.22 -15.59 0.79
CA GLN A 518 -22.33 -16.06 1.61
C GLN A 518 -21.97 -16.09 3.11
N ARG A 519 -20.78 -16.63 3.45
CA ARG A 519 -20.26 -16.63 4.84
C ARG A 519 -20.02 -15.22 5.36
N ALA A 520 -19.46 -14.32 4.55
CA ALA A 520 -19.18 -12.94 4.92
C ALA A 520 -20.45 -12.13 5.25
N LEU A 521 -21.54 -12.39 4.53
CA LEU A 521 -22.82 -11.72 4.73
C LEU A 521 -23.66 -12.34 5.87
N SER A 522 -23.27 -13.51 6.36
CA SER A 522 -23.99 -14.30 7.37
C SER A 522 -23.04 -14.83 8.47
N PRO A 523 -22.27 -13.97 9.16
CA PRO A 523 -21.23 -14.43 10.07
C PRO A 523 -21.76 -15.15 11.33
N ASN A 524 -23.02 -14.89 11.72
CA ASN A 524 -23.57 -15.32 13.02
C ASN A 524 -24.85 -16.20 12.93
N CYS A 525 -25.29 -16.62 11.74
CA CYS A 525 -26.47 -17.48 11.64
C CYS A 525 -26.09 -18.92 11.31
N GLY A 526 -26.63 -19.88 12.06
CA GLY A 526 -26.45 -21.33 11.85
C GLY A 526 -26.93 -21.82 10.47
N THR A 527 -27.64 -20.98 9.72
CA THR A 527 -27.99 -21.17 8.31
C THR A 527 -27.71 -19.88 7.54
N ALA A 528 -26.59 -19.82 6.82
CA ALA A 528 -26.23 -18.65 6.02
C ALA A 528 -27.31 -18.35 4.97
N LYS A 529 -27.80 -17.11 4.90
CA LYS A 529 -28.83 -16.72 3.92
C LYS A 529 -28.30 -17.05 2.52
N PRO A 530 -28.97 -17.91 1.73
CA PRO A 530 -28.44 -18.27 0.43
C PRO A 530 -28.43 -17.06 -0.49
N LEU A 531 -27.38 -16.95 -1.30
CA LEU A 531 -27.27 -15.93 -2.34
C LEU A 531 -28.07 -16.29 -3.60
N ALA A 532 -28.38 -17.58 -3.79
CA ALA A 532 -29.20 -18.07 -4.88
C ALA A 532 -30.20 -19.13 -4.40
N ILE A 533 -31.37 -19.14 -5.04
CA ILE A 533 -32.48 -20.05 -4.78
C ILE A 533 -32.81 -20.85 -6.04
N ASP A 534 -33.43 -22.01 -5.86
CA ASP A 534 -33.90 -22.85 -6.95
C ASP A 534 -35.29 -22.39 -7.42
N ALA A 535 -35.44 -22.32 -8.75
CA ALA A 535 -36.71 -22.03 -9.39
C ALA A 535 -37.03 -23.09 -10.45
N THR A 536 -38.29 -23.50 -10.51
CA THR A 536 -38.82 -24.33 -11.60
C THR A 536 -39.94 -23.60 -12.30
N TYR A 537 -40.04 -23.74 -13.62
CA TYR A 537 -41.00 -22.99 -14.41
C TYR A 537 -41.38 -23.74 -15.69
N ARG A 538 -42.47 -23.31 -16.33
CA ARG A 538 -42.87 -23.76 -17.67
C ARG A 538 -43.01 -22.57 -18.62
N ARG A 539 -42.75 -22.80 -19.90
CA ARG A 539 -43.06 -21.84 -20.95
C ARG A 539 -44.49 -22.04 -21.41
N ASP A 540 -45.19 -20.96 -21.70
CA ASP A 540 -46.54 -21.05 -22.24
C ASP A 540 -46.54 -21.80 -23.57
N GLY A 541 -47.53 -22.67 -23.78
CA GLY A 541 -47.64 -23.50 -24.99
C GLY A 541 -46.67 -24.69 -25.10
N VAL A 542 -45.65 -24.82 -24.25
CA VAL A 542 -44.68 -25.93 -24.32
C VAL A 542 -45.05 -27.07 -23.37
N ARG A 543 -45.40 -28.24 -23.92
CA ARG A 543 -45.67 -29.46 -23.13
C ARG A 543 -44.37 -30.14 -22.70
N GLY A 544 -44.26 -30.52 -21.43
CA GLY A 544 -43.11 -31.26 -20.91
C GLY A 544 -42.89 -31.10 -19.40
N LEU A 545 -41.76 -31.64 -18.91
CA LEU A 545 -41.30 -31.44 -17.53
C LEU A 545 -40.94 -29.95 -17.29
N PRO A 546 -41.17 -29.42 -16.08
CA PRO A 546 -40.74 -28.07 -15.71
C PRO A 546 -39.23 -27.88 -15.93
N SER A 547 -38.85 -26.75 -16.49
CA SER A 547 -37.45 -26.34 -16.60
C SER A 547 -36.95 -25.83 -15.26
N ALA A 548 -35.66 -26.02 -14.98
CA ALA A 548 -35.01 -25.52 -13.77
C ALA A 548 -34.15 -24.28 -14.06
N ALA A 549 -34.05 -23.39 -13.07
CA ALA A 549 -33.16 -22.25 -13.05
C ALA A 549 -32.65 -22.00 -11.62
N LYS A 550 -31.49 -21.33 -11.51
CA LYS A 550 -31.07 -20.65 -10.29
C LYS A 550 -31.49 -19.19 -10.39
N ALA A 551 -31.92 -18.57 -9.30
CA ALA A 551 -32.23 -17.15 -9.22
C ALA A 551 -31.48 -16.52 -8.05
N LEU A 552 -31.13 -15.23 -8.14
CA LEU A 552 -30.63 -14.49 -6.98
C LEU A 552 -31.70 -14.43 -5.89
N ALA A 553 -31.29 -14.59 -4.63
CA ALA A 553 -32.22 -14.81 -3.52
C ALA A 553 -32.99 -13.55 -3.08
N ASP A 554 -32.47 -12.38 -3.41
CA ASP A 554 -33.05 -11.06 -3.11
C ASP A 554 -34.15 -10.65 -4.10
N LEU A 555 -34.23 -11.31 -5.27
CA LEU A 555 -35.29 -11.07 -6.24
C LEU A 555 -36.64 -11.60 -5.74
N THR A 556 -37.69 -10.85 -6.03
CA THR A 556 -39.09 -11.24 -5.88
C THR A 556 -39.48 -12.26 -6.95
N ASP A 557 -40.57 -13.01 -6.72
CA ASP A 557 -41.05 -14.00 -7.69
C ASP A 557 -41.43 -13.36 -9.03
N ASP A 558 -41.94 -12.11 -9.01
CA ASP A 558 -42.28 -11.34 -10.21
C ASP A 558 -41.03 -10.91 -11.00
N GLU A 559 -39.97 -10.48 -10.31
CA GLU A 559 -38.68 -10.15 -10.95
C GLU A 559 -38.02 -11.39 -11.56
N ILE A 560 -38.09 -12.54 -10.86
CA ILE A 560 -37.61 -13.82 -11.38
C ILE A 560 -38.38 -14.21 -12.63
N LYS A 561 -39.71 -14.07 -12.60
CA LYS A 561 -40.57 -14.35 -13.75
C LYS A 561 -40.23 -13.45 -14.93
N ALA A 562 -40.15 -12.13 -14.72
CA ALA A 562 -39.83 -11.16 -15.76
C ALA A 562 -38.44 -11.41 -16.37
N ALA A 563 -37.44 -11.76 -15.55
CA ALA A 563 -36.11 -12.11 -16.03
C ALA A 563 -36.13 -13.38 -16.89
N LEU A 564 -36.89 -14.41 -16.49
CA LEU A 564 -37.06 -15.62 -17.30
C LEU A 564 -37.80 -15.33 -18.62
N GLU A 565 -38.88 -14.55 -18.59
CA GLU A 565 -39.62 -14.14 -19.80
C GLU A 565 -38.72 -13.38 -20.77
N GLY A 566 -37.89 -12.46 -20.26
CA GLY A 566 -36.90 -11.73 -21.08
C GLY A 566 -35.83 -12.62 -21.72
N LEU A 567 -35.46 -13.73 -21.07
CA LEU A 567 -34.50 -14.69 -21.63
C LEU A 567 -35.14 -15.57 -22.72
N HIS A 568 -36.35 -16.09 -22.50
CA HIS A 568 -37.00 -17.02 -23.42
C HIS A 568 -37.73 -16.32 -24.57
N GLY A 569 -38.19 -15.09 -24.38
CA GLY A 569 -39.07 -14.38 -25.31
C GLY A 569 -40.54 -14.84 -25.26
N ASP A 570 -40.87 -15.79 -24.39
CA ASP A 570 -42.19 -16.39 -24.20
C ASP A 570 -42.69 -16.14 -22.77
N ALA A 571 -44.02 -16.10 -22.60
CA ALA A 571 -44.63 -16.00 -21.27
C ALA A 571 -44.32 -17.22 -20.41
N ILE A 572 -44.10 -17.00 -19.11
CA ILE A 572 -43.78 -18.07 -18.15
C ILE A 572 -45.03 -18.42 -17.32
N LYS A 573 -45.32 -19.72 -17.21
CA LYS A 573 -46.38 -20.31 -16.38
C LYS A 573 -45.78 -21.25 -15.33
N ASP A 574 -46.54 -21.52 -14.28
CA ASP A 574 -46.17 -22.46 -13.20
C ASP A 574 -44.81 -22.18 -12.54
N LEU A 575 -44.44 -20.90 -12.35
CA LEU A 575 -43.23 -20.56 -11.59
C LEU A 575 -43.36 -21.04 -10.14
N ARG A 576 -42.40 -21.82 -9.68
CA ARG A 576 -42.25 -22.24 -8.29
C ARG A 576 -40.84 -21.93 -7.83
N VAL A 577 -40.73 -21.16 -6.75
CA VAL A 577 -39.45 -20.75 -6.18
C VAL A 577 -39.28 -21.43 -4.82
N VAL A 578 -38.16 -22.11 -4.61
CA VAL A 578 -37.83 -22.76 -3.35
C VAL A 578 -37.06 -21.77 -2.47
N ARG A 579 -37.77 -21.11 -1.55
CA ARG A 579 -37.15 -20.23 -0.54
C ARG A 579 -36.92 -21.04 0.74
N PRO A 580 -35.74 -20.95 1.37
CA PRO A 580 -35.55 -21.54 2.69
C PRO A 580 -36.50 -20.89 3.68
N VAL A 581 -37.19 -21.69 4.49
CA VAL A 581 -37.99 -21.19 5.61
C VAL A 581 -37.03 -20.54 6.60
N ALA A 582 -37.22 -19.25 6.89
CA ALA A 582 -36.44 -18.58 7.92
C ALA A 582 -36.74 -19.26 9.26
N ALA A 583 -35.72 -19.79 9.94
CA ALA A 583 -35.87 -20.13 11.35
C ALA A 583 -36.11 -18.82 12.09
N GLU A 584 -37.23 -18.72 12.82
CA GLU A 584 -37.54 -17.58 13.67
C GLU A 584 -36.35 -17.34 14.62
N ALA A 585 -35.84 -16.11 14.61
CA ALA A 585 -34.83 -15.71 15.58
C ALA A 585 -35.45 -15.83 16.98
N VAL A 586 -34.86 -16.65 17.84
CA VAL A 586 -35.17 -16.63 19.27
C VAL A 586 -34.82 -15.22 19.76
N PRO A 587 -35.79 -14.44 20.30
CA PRO A 587 -35.47 -13.12 20.80
C PRO A 587 -34.49 -13.24 21.97
N GLU A 588 -33.37 -12.53 21.88
CA GLU A 588 -32.45 -12.37 23.01
C GLU A 588 -33.23 -11.73 24.16
N GLY A 589 -33.40 -12.49 25.24
CA GLY A 589 -34.01 -12.01 26.46
C GLY A 589 -33.17 -10.88 27.04
N VAL A 590 -33.77 -9.71 27.15
CA VAL A 590 -33.26 -8.61 27.96
C VAL A 590 -33.29 -9.05 29.43
N SER A 591 -32.12 -9.29 30.02
CA SER A 591 -32.00 -9.36 31.48
C SER A 591 -31.47 -8.02 32.00
N ASP A 592 -32.41 -7.14 32.37
CA ASP A 592 -32.15 -6.10 33.36
C ASP A 592 -31.93 -6.78 34.72
N ALA A 593 -30.77 -6.57 35.32
CA ALA A 593 -30.58 -6.72 36.76
C ALA A 593 -29.50 -5.74 37.23
N THR A 594 -29.97 -4.59 37.70
CA THR A 594 -29.25 -3.69 38.60
C THR A 594 -29.03 -4.37 39.95
N ALA A 595 -27.78 -4.47 40.41
CA ALA A 595 -27.47 -4.55 41.84
C ALA A 595 -26.03 -4.04 42.08
N ALA A 596 -25.93 -3.00 42.90
CA ALA A 596 -24.71 -2.43 43.41
C ALA A 596 -24.08 -3.33 44.49
N GLY A 597 -22.74 -3.32 44.58
CA GLY A 597 -21.98 -3.90 45.69
C GLY A 597 -20.48 -3.79 45.44
N GLN A 598 -19.79 -2.98 46.26
CA GLN A 598 -18.37 -2.71 46.21
C GLN A 598 -17.52 -3.86 46.78
N ASP A 599 -16.24 -3.82 46.39
CA ASP A 599 -15.03 -4.15 47.14
C ASP A 599 -14.32 -5.52 47.03
N THR A 600 -13.07 -5.38 46.57
CA THR A 600 -11.80 -6.02 46.98
C THR A 600 -11.30 -7.33 46.34
N ASP A 601 -10.08 -7.16 45.81
CA ASP A 601 -8.93 -8.06 45.79
C ASP A 601 -8.71 -9.16 44.73
N SER A 602 -7.60 -8.93 44.02
CA SER A 602 -6.59 -9.90 43.53
C SER A 602 -7.01 -11.02 42.56
N LEU A 603 -6.57 -10.91 41.31
CA LEU A 603 -6.51 -12.02 40.36
C LEU A 603 -5.06 -12.46 40.14
N ALA A 604 -4.73 -13.59 40.76
CA ALA A 604 -3.64 -14.46 40.39
C ALA A 604 -4.09 -15.45 39.30
N VAL A 605 -3.10 -15.93 38.55
CA VAL A 605 -3.13 -16.87 37.43
C VAL A 605 -3.85 -18.19 37.76
N GLY A 606 -4.65 -18.69 36.83
CA GLY A 606 -5.19 -20.05 36.87
C GLY A 606 -5.60 -20.54 35.47
N GLY A 607 -4.74 -21.31 34.81
CA GLY A 607 -5.04 -22.00 33.58
C GLY A 607 -5.95 -23.21 33.81
N VAL A 608 -6.92 -23.42 32.92
CA VAL A 608 -7.78 -24.60 32.91
C VAL A 608 -7.46 -25.43 31.66
N VAL A 609 -6.89 -26.60 31.90
CA VAL A 609 -6.73 -27.71 30.96
C VAL A 609 -8.04 -28.49 30.93
N VAL A 610 -8.55 -28.81 29.74
CA VAL A 610 -9.69 -29.73 29.57
C VAL A 610 -9.16 -31.04 28.95
N PRO A 611 -9.44 -32.21 29.55
CA PRO A 611 -8.84 -33.48 29.16
C PRO A 611 -9.57 -34.15 27.98
N PHE A 612 -8.80 -34.82 27.13
CA PHE A 612 -9.29 -35.79 26.13
C PHE A 612 -9.47 -37.17 26.78
N PRO A 613 -10.50 -37.97 26.42
CA PRO A 613 -10.57 -39.37 26.80
C PRO A 613 -9.84 -40.30 25.80
N ASP A 614 -9.25 -41.35 26.38
CA ASP A 614 -8.27 -42.28 25.84
C ASP A 614 -8.73 -43.27 24.75
N ALA A 615 -7.68 -43.77 24.09
CA ALA A 615 -7.48 -44.86 23.13
C ALA A 615 -8.33 -46.16 23.24
N ILE A 616 -8.43 -46.83 22.08
CA ILE A 616 -8.36 -48.31 21.98
C ILE A 616 -7.37 -48.70 20.84
N PRO A 617 -6.54 -49.77 20.97
CA PRO A 617 -5.34 -50.03 20.15
C PRO A 617 -5.41 -51.30 19.26
N GLY A 618 -4.44 -51.42 18.33
CA GLY A 618 -4.05 -52.68 17.64
C GLY A 618 -3.90 -52.53 16.12
N ALA A 619 -2.70 -52.26 15.58
CA ALA A 619 -1.61 -53.19 15.24
C ALA A 619 -1.73 -53.83 13.84
N ALA A 620 -0.86 -53.39 12.90
CA ALA A 620 -0.03 -54.26 12.05
C ALA A 620 0.88 -53.42 11.12
N ASN A 621 2.19 -53.61 11.27
CA ASN A 621 3.24 -53.20 10.34
C ASN A 621 3.12 -53.94 9.00
N THR A 622 3.52 -53.29 7.91
CA THR A 622 4.47 -53.88 6.93
C THR A 622 5.17 -52.77 6.14
N ASP A 623 6.49 -52.96 6.01
CA ASP A 623 7.50 -52.14 5.37
C ASP A 623 7.37 -51.95 3.85
N ALA A 624 8.04 -50.88 3.38
CA ALA A 624 8.76 -50.67 2.10
C ALA A 624 8.44 -49.24 1.59
N GLY A 625 9.34 -48.28 1.43
CA GLY A 625 10.79 -48.27 1.31
C GLY A 625 11.12 -47.28 0.18
N CYS A 626 11.81 -46.17 0.46
CA CYS A 626 12.73 -45.48 -0.47
C CYS A 626 13.31 -44.16 0.10
N ASN A 627 14.52 -44.28 0.62
CA ASN A 627 15.73 -43.46 0.37
C ASN A 627 15.59 -42.04 -0.22
N CYS A 628 15.85 -41.02 0.61
CA CYS A 628 16.51 -39.76 0.26
C CYS A 628 17.36 -39.30 1.46
N GLY A 629 18.65 -39.03 1.25
CA GLY A 629 19.65 -38.70 2.28
C GLY A 629 19.48 -37.35 3.01
N PRO A 630 20.37 -37.04 3.97
CA PRO A 630 20.10 -36.14 5.08
C PRO A 630 20.21 -34.65 4.72
N CYS A 631 19.20 -33.88 5.10
CA CYS A 631 19.18 -32.42 5.07
C CYS A 631 19.74 -31.90 6.42
N PRO A 632 20.79 -31.07 6.45
CA PRO A 632 21.36 -30.58 7.71
C PRO A 632 20.45 -29.53 8.36
N GLN A 633 20.08 -29.77 9.62
CA GLN A 633 19.36 -28.81 10.46
C GLN A 633 20.28 -27.65 10.88
N PRO A 634 19.82 -26.40 10.83
CA PRO A 634 20.54 -25.29 11.45
C PRO A 634 20.27 -25.25 12.96
N MET A 635 21.35 -25.36 13.75
CA MET A 635 21.35 -25.13 15.20
C MET A 635 21.03 -23.66 15.52
N ILE A 636 20.00 -23.44 16.33
CA ILE A 636 19.67 -22.14 16.92
C ILE A 636 20.49 -22.00 18.20
N ALA A 637 21.52 -21.15 18.17
CA ALA A 637 22.22 -20.70 19.36
C ALA A 637 21.44 -19.53 19.99
N GLN A 638 20.82 -19.77 21.15
CA GLN A 638 20.30 -18.74 22.03
C GLN A 638 21.41 -18.30 22.99
N THR A 639 21.89 -17.06 22.87
CA THR A 639 22.77 -16.44 23.87
C THR A 639 22.00 -15.32 24.56
N TYR A 640 21.48 -15.63 25.75
CA TYR A 640 21.04 -14.65 26.74
C TYR A 640 22.27 -14.19 27.53
N VAL A 641 22.54 -12.89 27.57
CA VAL A 641 23.52 -12.28 28.49
C VAL A 641 22.77 -11.40 29.47
N ALA A 642 22.78 -11.79 30.74
CA ALA A 642 22.35 -10.99 31.88
C ALA A 642 23.47 -10.04 32.33
N PRO A 643 23.16 -8.91 33.00
CA PRO A 643 24.16 -7.92 33.40
C PRO A 643 24.80 -8.32 34.73
N ALA A 644 26.12 -8.13 34.85
CA ALA A 644 26.83 -8.20 36.12
C ALA A 644 27.41 -6.83 36.47
N THR A 645 27.05 -6.37 37.66
CA THR A 645 27.59 -5.26 38.43
C THR A 645 29.05 -5.51 38.85
N ALA A 646 29.92 -4.52 38.63
CA ALA A 646 30.91 -3.96 39.56
C ALA A 646 31.60 -2.78 38.87
#